data_AF-A0A849QH69-F1
#
_entry.id   AF-A0A849QH69-F1
#
_cell.length_a   1.000
_cell.length_b   1.000
_cell.length_c   1.000
_cell.angle_alpha   90.00
_cell.angle_beta   90.00
_cell.angle_gamma   90.00
#
_symmetry.space_group_name_H-M   'P 1'
#
loop_
_entity.id
_entity.type
_entity.pdbx_description
1 polymer ?
#
loop_
_entity_poly.entity_id
_entity_poly.type
_entity_poly.pdbx_seq_one_letter_code
_entity_poly.pdbx_strand_id
1 'polypeptide(L)'
;MASIYEDVTYYYYTDGSVSYNTTPTGSIEVEVPNTEDVLQYLRLNLSNAEIVNTNLIARTAYAPVAASPTIGDATRLLLNTDNSPKDIGYLITEPSVVPVIGLVFNYMNVKGGSDLSAGDTDTFLYQLSITATKDLEEVYLSFNVPLDNYGSNDAAHLYNPSVSGGYISVFDSDVDGIDESLVWYGDIDSGATAGIDIYVYADMSPGINFDEAMYSLDLFCTSCVEAIDYGPTFTGLSFSDLFSRGPINNGIYMVFGDNTSARGFIKNIAEGLSYTVDGWRLYNISNFDSPLVESSDDFILSPGEIYNTGWHLITNASEKYFTVAFDWGVVWGPSVYQGITRSFIDLPELYVADISLGKSSIHKISDEDVSVDITSTYLGHEALEIASISINTSIPYKSDGGVVHTWDQLNKSDIFVYHINSTGNRTLLDITPEMLVVQMPMATEDGFVYLNIDDLSVVAGNYLKLNNDISMVYAMSTSPIKSQNIFSFNTAVVAKTLSGTPISLDLVETVTLYGEEEVISGDSGGSSGSGSMPSIQAPVFELVKDNAASNFIDSNTVEISGTYMLISDDSVDLDNMTVILDIPESAILFDYLSVDLLKYDSKLGSWVSMGDQNILVSELYSAELNRMVYSININNYGVFGSGPILKDNDLLKLSYTLTLPYGTYNLLLRALIPATDTIVVGDMKVTDIHIPLRIINDVGSFESLEIKESEYGAENILVGIPPVWTKTIEVYNPNTYTVSNIFDIELLSDFLNIDLTEDDGVPVIYSINSEDDFTVDWKGTFKGNESKTYILNIITAPVIRTQESLIVLDSDGDTLQMLADITLKNPSGADYKNVTFIYPEGLDVVNITDSYGTLLEYSIVDSGTIIQIPLIKNDSSISINIIYDAYSDVLVINLDNLTYTKGKTNYTVLYVPSRDERQVQLSLEVLGPSSSKDLDTFYAEVILLENVSVHKEVNIFDTLNFNPSASGVYTILVRAYSKDRIIGSDYETFNVEVGPIKTMYMVGIYLVGSLIFLLISLMLVRLYRKKEFNDNLVDLKKKLNKI
;
A
#
# COMPACT_ATOMS: atom_id res chain seq x y z
N MET A 1 -3.79 41.80 -8.61
CA MET A 1 -5.11 42.37 -8.25
C MET A 1 -5.35 42.13 -6.76
N ALA A 2 -6.25 42.86 -6.12
CA ALA A 2 -6.60 42.62 -4.71
C ALA A 2 -7.86 41.78 -4.62
N SER A 3 -7.82 40.73 -3.80
CA SER A 3 -8.86 39.72 -3.65
C SER A 3 -9.30 39.63 -2.19
N ILE A 4 -10.61 39.49 -1.97
CA ILE A 4 -11.15 39.09 -0.66
C ILE A 4 -11.66 37.66 -0.82
N TYR A 5 -11.20 36.79 0.08
CA TYR A 5 -11.56 35.38 0.11
C TYR A 5 -12.27 35.09 1.43
N GLU A 6 -13.47 34.54 1.39
CA GLU A 6 -14.21 34.11 2.57
C GLU A 6 -14.53 32.62 2.45
N ASP A 7 -14.35 31.87 3.54
CA ASP A 7 -14.47 30.42 3.55
C ASP A 7 -15.24 29.93 4.78
N VAL A 8 -16.20 29.04 4.53
CA VAL A 8 -17.03 28.41 5.56
C VAL A 8 -17.23 26.92 5.25
N THR A 9 -16.93 26.08 6.24
CA THR A 9 -17.16 24.63 6.16
C THR A 9 -18.22 24.20 7.17
N TYR A 10 -19.25 23.50 6.70
CA TYR A 10 -20.31 22.88 7.49
C TYR A 10 -20.23 21.35 7.46
N TYR A 11 -20.47 20.74 8.61
CA TYR A 11 -20.64 19.29 8.75
C TYR A 11 -22.03 19.02 9.31
N TYR A 12 -22.79 18.18 8.63
CA TYR A 12 -24.16 17.82 8.99
C TYR A 12 -24.25 16.33 9.29
N TYR A 13 -25.04 15.99 10.31
CA TYR A 13 -25.53 14.64 10.52
C TYR A 13 -26.52 14.24 9.41
N THR A 14 -26.81 12.94 9.31
CA THR A 14 -27.79 12.35 8.38
C THR A 14 -29.17 13.02 8.43
N ASP A 15 -29.57 13.55 9.58
CA ASP A 15 -30.83 14.26 9.79
C ASP A 15 -30.81 15.73 9.36
N GLY A 16 -29.70 16.19 8.77
CA GLY A 16 -29.48 17.57 8.34
C GLY A 16 -29.15 18.53 9.48
N SER A 17 -28.91 18.05 10.71
CA SER A 17 -28.49 18.90 11.82
C SER A 17 -26.97 19.09 11.85
N VAL A 18 -26.49 20.25 12.30
CA VAL A 18 -25.06 20.61 12.24
C VAL A 18 -24.27 19.94 13.37
N SER A 19 -23.20 19.21 13.02
CA SER A 19 -22.31 18.48 13.93
C SER A 19 -21.36 19.38 14.73
N TYR A 20 -20.88 20.48 14.13
CA TYR A 20 -19.91 21.39 14.77
C TYR A 20 -20.29 22.87 14.61
N ASN A 21 -19.88 23.70 15.58
CA ASN A 21 -20.04 25.14 15.49
C ASN A 21 -19.09 25.68 14.40
N THR A 22 -19.64 25.97 13.22
CA THR A 22 -18.88 26.48 12.08
C THR A 22 -18.33 27.86 12.41
N THR A 23 -17.02 28.04 12.25
CA THR A 23 -16.38 29.34 12.40
C THR A 23 -16.10 29.90 11.00
N PRO A 24 -16.98 30.74 10.45
CA PRO A 24 -16.77 31.34 9.15
C PRO A 24 -15.60 32.33 9.20
N THR A 25 -14.67 32.22 8.25
CA THR A 25 -13.45 33.04 8.22
C THR A 25 -13.29 33.78 6.89
N GLY A 26 -12.51 34.85 6.90
CA GLY A 26 -12.11 35.52 5.67
C GLY A 26 -10.66 35.98 5.71
N SER A 27 -10.08 36.19 4.54
CA SER A 27 -8.74 36.71 4.33
C SER A 27 -8.73 37.71 3.18
N ILE A 28 -7.65 38.48 3.12
CA ILE A 28 -7.42 39.42 2.03
C ILE A 28 -6.09 39.08 1.41
N GLU A 29 -6.09 38.89 0.11
CA GLU A 29 -4.94 38.44 -0.66
C GLU A 29 -4.65 39.43 -1.79
N VAL A 30 -3.38 39.56 -2.15
CA VAL A 30 -2.95 40.42 -3.25
C VAL A 30 -2.01 39.65 -4.16
N GLU A 31 -2.43 39.52 -5.41
CA GLU A 31 -1.60 39.04 -6.51
C GLU A 31 -0.87 40.23 -7.13
N VAL A 32 0.43 40.08 -7.38
CA VAL A 32 1.27 41.06 -8.05
C VAL A 32 1.58 40.56 -9.47
N PRO A 33 1.26 41.31 -10.54
CA PRO A 33 1.52 40.86 -11.92
C PRO A 33 3.01 40.82 -12.32
N ASN A 34 3.93 40.98 -11.36
CA ASN A 34 5.37 41.00 -11.56
C ASN A 34 6.00 39.80 -10.84
N THR A 35 6.69 38.95 -11.59
CA THR A 35 7.36 37.74 -11.06
C THR A 35 8.81 37.98 -10.63
N GLU A 36 9.40 39.11 -11.00
CA GLU A 36 10.83 39.38 -10.79
C GLU A 36 11.15 40.27 -9.57
N ASP A 37 10.15 40.94 -8.98
CA ASP A 37 10.34 41.85 -7.85
C ASP A 37 9.05 41.99 -7.01
N VAL A 38 9.14 42.68 -5.87
CA VAL A 38 8.10 42.72 -4.84
C VAL A 38 7.49 44.12 -4.66
N LEU A 39 6.21 44.18 -4.32
CA LEU A 39 5.59 45.40 -3.79
C LEU A 39 5.94 45.54 -2.32
N GLN A 40 6.26 46.75 -1.89
CA GLN A 40 6.56 47.11 -0.51
C GLN A 40 5.49 48.05 0.05
N TYR A 41 5.31 48.04 1.38
CA TYR A 41 4.40 48.93 2.09
C TYR A 41 2.96 48.86 1.56
N LEU A 42 2.47 47.66 1.32
CA LEU A 42 1.11 47.42 0.86
C LEU A 42 0.12 47.74 1.98
N ARG A 43 -0.84 48.59 1.69
CA ARG A 43 -1.92 49.00 2.60
C ARG A 43 -3.21 49.14 1.82
N LEU A 44 -4.22 48.35 2.18
CA LEU A 44 -5.56 48.43 1.64
C LEU A 44 -6.52 48.92 2.73
N ASN A 45 -7.29 49.97 2.45
CA ASN A 45 -8.34 50.41 3.36
C ASN A 45 -9.68 49.81 2.91
N LEU A 46 -10.41 49.16 3.81
CA LEU A 46 -11.66 48.46 3.49
C LEU A 46 -12.87 49.42 3.52
N SER A 47 -13.68 49.43 2.46
CA SER A 47 -14.96 50.16 2.38
C SER A 47 -16.07 49.36 3.03
N ASN A 48 -16.45 49.77 4.25
CA ASN A 48 -17.83 49.77 4.73
C ASN A 48 -17.91 50.72 5.94
N ALA A 49 -18.97 51.52 6.06
CA ALA A 49 -19.07 52.57 7.07
C ALA A 49 -19.29 52.01 8.49
N GLU A 50 -19.79 50.79 8.59
CA GLU A 50 -19.80 49.94 9.78
C GLU A 50 -19.48 48.53 9.27
N ILE A 51 -18.37 47.95 9.69
CA ILE A 51 -18.05 46.55 9.38
C ILE A 51 -19.01 45.71 10.23
N VAL A 52 -20.23 45.56 9.74
CA VAL A 52 -21.23 44.67 10.32
C VAL A 52 -20.79 43.24 9.97
N ASN A 53 -21.02 42.29 10.86
CA ASN A 53 -20.83 40.86 10.59
C ASN A 53 -19.37 40.37 10.56
N THR A 54 -18.36 41.12 11.01
CA THR A 54 -17.00 40.58 11.26
C THR A 54 -16.37 41.08 12.56
N ASN A 55 -15.22 40.50 12.96
CA ASN A 55 -14.45 40.86 14.18
C ASN A 55 -13.26 41.82 13.94
N LEU A 56 -13.31 42.63 12.88
CA LEU A 56 -12.23 43.56 12.51
C LEU A 56 -12.28 44.85 13.37
N ILE A 57 -11.22 45.14 14.15
CA ILE A 57 -11.12 46.36 15.01
C ILE A 57 -10.64 47.59 14.21
N ALA A 58 -9.86 47.43 13.14
CA ALA A 58 -9.43 48.55 12.29
C ALA A 58 -9.41 48.17 10.81
N ARG A 59 -9.91 49.08 9.95
CA ARG A 59 -10.29 48.83 8.54
C ARG A 59 -9.11 48.80 7.56
N THR A 60 -7.96 48.31 7.99
CA THR A 60 -6.74 48.34 7.18
C THR A 60 -6.12 46.96 7.12
N ALA A 61 -6.00 46.43 5.90
CA ALA A 61 -5.18 45.27 5.60
C ALA A 61 -3.81 45.74 5.12
N TYR A 62 -2.74 45.11 5.58
CA TYR A 62 -1.39 45.55 5.24
C TYR A 62 -0.41 44.39 5.13
N ALA A 63 0.61 44.56 4.29
CA ALA A 63 1.75 43.67 4.27
C ALA A 63 3.02 44.51 4.05
N PRO A 64 4.14 44.18 4.72
CA PRO A 64 5.40 44.86 4.48
C PRO A 64 5.89 44.61 3.04
N VAL A 65 5.63 43.42 2.50
CA VAL A 65 6.04 42.97 1.18
C VAL A 65 4.96 42.04 0.59
N ALA A 66 4.71 42.13 -0.73
CA ALA A 66 3.90 41.18 -1.51
C ALA A 66 4.61 40.82 -2.82
N ALA A 67 4.55 39.54 -3.21
CA ALA A 67 5.25 39.01 -4.37
C ALA A 67 4.43 37.87 -5.01
N SER A 68 4.63 37.65 -6.30
CA SER A 68 4.03 36.52 -7.04
C SER A 68 5.10 35.83 -7.88
N PRO A 69 5.94 34.94 -7.29
CA PRO A 69 7.02 34.26 -8.00
C PRO A 69 6.55 33.54 -9.27
N THR A 70 5.33 33.03 -9.23
CA THR A 70 4.59 32.47 -10.37
C THR A 70 3.32 33.28 -10.63
N ILE A 71 2.87 33.33 -11.89
CA ILE A 71 1.57 33.92 -12.25
C ILE A 71 0.47 33.21 -11.45
N GLY A 72 -0.38 33.96 -10.76
CA GLY A 72 -1.43 33.43 -9.88
C GLY A 72 -1.07 33.37 -8.39
N ASP A 73 0.21 33.47 -8.00
CA ASP A 73 0.60 33.46 -6.59
C ASP A 73 0.08 34.71 -5.87
N ALA A 74 -0.58 34.57 -4.72
CA ALA A 74 -1.12 35.69 -3.94
C ALA A 74 -0.49 35.80 -2.55
N THR A 75 -0.29 37.04 -2.08
CA THR A 75 0.20 37.33 -0.72
C THR A 75 -0.96 37.68 0.22
N ARG A 76 -1.14 36.91 1.30
CA ARG A 76 -2.08 37.24 2.39
C ARG A 76 -1.65 38.49 3.16
N LEU A 77 -2.62 39.33 3.48
CA LEU A 77 -2.40 40.57 4.23
C LEU A 77 -2.69 40.40 5.71
N LEU A 78 -1.93 41.14 6.53
CA LEU A 78 -2.19 41.29 7.94
C LEU A 78 -3.43 42.18 8.14
N LEU A 79 -4.31 41.74 9.02
CA LEU A 79 -5.57 42.32 9.41
C LEU A 79 -5.50 42.67 10.90
N ASN A 80 -6.22 43.72 11.28
CA ASN A 80 -6.35 44.10 12.69
C ASN A 80 -7.66 43.54 13.26
N THR A 81 -7.58 42.45 14.01
CA THR A 81 -8.73 41.76 14.60
C THR A 81 -8.82 41.95 16.12
N ASP A 82 -9.93 41.53 16.72
CA ASP A 82 -10.09 41.44 18.18
C ASP A 82 -9.09 40.48 18.85
N ASN A 83 -8.60 39.48 18.13
CA ASN A 83 -7.65 38.49 18.65
C ASN A 83 -6.21 39.03 18.64
N SER A 84 -5.81 39.65 17.53
CA SER A 84 -4.45 40.14 17.31
C SER A 84 -4.42 41.27 16.28
N PRO A 85 -3.59 42.32 16.49
CA PRO A 85 -3.40 43.38 15.49
C PRO A 85 -2.59 42.95 14.25
N LYS A 86 -2.21 41.66 14.16
CA LYS A 86 -1.39 41.06 13.10
C LYS A 86 -1.95 39.69 12.67
N ASP A 87 -3.26 39.54 12.68
CA ASP A 87 -3.88 38.31 12.19
C ASP A 87 -3.83 38.27 10.67
N ILE A 88 -3.85 37.10 10.03
CA ILE A 88 -3.91 36.99 8.55
C ILE A 88 -5.31 36.64 8.06
N GLY A 89 -6.26 36.45 8.99
CA GLY A 89 -7.68 36.28 8.69
C GLY A 89 -8.56 37.07 9.66
N TYR A 90 -9.87 37.07 9.41
CA TYR A 90 -10.92 37.61 10.28
C TYR A 90 -12.06 36.60 10.42
N LEU A 91 -12.87 36.75 11.46
CA LEU A 91 -14.08 35.97 11.71
C LEU A 91 -15.30 36.71 11.19
N ILE A 92 -16.23 35.97 10.58
CA ILE A 92 -17.57 36.47 10.27
C ILE A 92 -18.45 36.25 11.51
N THR A 93 -18.98 37.32 12.11
CA THR A 93 -19.62 37.30 13.42
C THR A 93 -21.14 37.17 13.37
N GLU A 94 -21.76 37.33 12.20
CA GLU A 94 -23.20 37.18 12.00
C GLU A 94 -23.46 36.00 11.05
N PRO A 95 -23.88 34.83 11.55
CA PRO A 95 -24.09 33.64 10.72
C PRO A 95 -25.10 33.85 9.59
N SER A 96 -26.07 34.77 9.75
CA SER A 96 -27.10 35.02 8.73
C SER A 96 -26.59 35.65 7.43
N VAL A 97 -25.34 36.12 7.37
CA VAL A 97 -24.76 36.57 6.10
C VAL A 97 -24.21 35.44 5.23
N VAL A 98 -23.88 34.30 5.83
CA VAL A 98 -23.40 33.13 5.08
C VAL A 98 -24.61 32.46 4.43
N PRO A 99 -24.60 32.17 3.12
CA PRO A 99 -25.61 31.32 2.50
C PRO A 99 -25.63 29.96 3.20
N VAL A 100 -26.81 29.46 3.54
CA VAL A 100 -26.97 28.12 4.13
C VAL A 100 -27.48 27.21 3.04
N ILE A 101 -26.76 26.10 2.84
CA ILE A 101 -27.16 25.03 1.94
C ILE A 101 -27.84 23.97 2.78
N GLY A 102 -29.08 23.63 2.41
CA GLY A 102 -29.80 22.53 3.00
C GLY A 102 -29.67 21.31 2.11
N LEU A 103 -29.05 20.25 2.65
CA LEU A 103 -28.98 18.93 2.04
C LEU A 103 -29.97 18.01 2.75
N VAL A 104 -30.82 17.33 1.98
CA VAL A 104 -31.70 16.28 2.50
C VAL A 104 -31.52 15.03 1.67
N PHE A 105 -31.11 13.94 2.31
CA PHE A 105 -30.94 12.64 1.68
C PHE A 105 -32.09 11.71 2.06
N ASN A 106 -32.78 11.19 1.05
CA ASN A 106 -33.77 10.13 1.19
C ASN A 106 -33.35 8.93 0.37
N TYR A 107 -33.72 7.74 0.82
CA TYR A 107 -33.40 6.50 0.13
C TYR A 107 -34.51 5.48 0.31
N MET A 108 -34.65 4.59 -0.66
CA MET A 108 -35.63 3.51 -0.63
C MET A 108 -35.08 2.31 -1.40
N ASN A 109 -35.16 1.13 -0.81
CA ASN A 109 -34.93 -0.11 -1.53
C ASN A 109 -36.12 -0.34 -2.48
N VAL A 110 -35.86 -0.57 -3.77
CA VAL A 110 -36.92 -0.72 -4.78
C VAL A 110 -37.78 -1.98 -4.57
N LYS A 111 -37.27 -2.96 -3.80
CA LYS A 111 -38.07 -4.11 -3.33
C LYS A 111 -39.15 -3.69 -2.32
N GLY A 112 -38.99 -2.52 -1.70
CA GLY A 112 -39.80 -1.97 -0.63
C GLY A 112 -38.93 -1.63 0.59
N GLY A 113 -39.34 -0.65 1.38
CA GLY A 113 -38.64 -0.24 2.61
C GLY A 113 -37.29 0.46 2.39
N SER A 114 -36.45 0.45 3.43
CA SER A 114 -35.14 1.13 3.46
C SER A 114 -33.98 0.21 3.85
N ASP A 115 -34.25 -1.05 4.16
CA ASP A 115 -33.24 -2.02 4.60
C ASP A 115 -32.73 -2.88 3.44
N LEU A 116 -31.58 -3.52 3.64
CA LEU A 116 -31.00 -4.52 2.73
C LEU A 116 -31.68 -5.88 2.94
N SER A 117 -31.70 -6.72 1.90
CA SER A 117 -32.20 -8.10 1.95
C SER A 117 -31.04 -9.08 1.74
N ALA A 118 -30.96 -10.11 2.58
CA ALA A 118 -29.90 -11.11 2.46
C ALA A 118 -30.02 -11.94 1.18
N GLY A 119 -28.89 -12.29 0.57
CA GLY A 119 -28.79 -13.25 -0.53
C GLY A 119 -29.16 -12.77 -1.94
N ASP A 120 -29.67 -11.56 -2.11
CA ASP A 120 -30.03 -10.96 -3.41
C ASP A 120 -29.38 -9.58 -3.59
N THR A 121 -29.08 -9.17 -4.83
CA THR A 121 -28.73 -7.77 -5.13
C THR A 121 -29.88 -6.84 -4.73
N ASP A 122 -29.58 -5.82 -3.96
CA ASP A 122 -30.49 -4.74 -3.60
C ASP A 122 -30.25 -3.53 -4.48
N THR A 123 -31.33 -2.96 -4.99
CA THR A 123 -31.31 -1.72 -5.76
C THR A 123 -31.95 -0.62 -4.93
N PHE A 124 -31.23 0.47 -4.70
CA PHE A 124 -31.73 1.63 -3.98
C PHE A 124 -32.00 2.76 -4.95
N LEU A 125 -33.09 3.50 -4.70
CA LEU A 125 -33.32 4.81 -5.26
C LEU A 125 -32.90 5.84 -4.22
N TYR A 126 -31.83 6.57 -4.50
CA TYR A 126 -31.39 7.72 -3.72
C TYR A 126 -32.03 8.98 -4.27
N GLN A 127 -32.56 9.82 -3.38
CA GLN A 127 -33.04 11.16 -3.66
C GLN A 127 -32.29 12.15 -2.78
N LEU A 128 -31.50 13.03 -3.40
CA LEU A 128 -30.84 14.14 -2.74
C LEU A 128 -31.53 15.45 -3.13
N SER A 129 -32.05 16.16 -2.13
CA SER A 129 -32.64 17.49 -2.32
C SER A 129 -31.68 18.56 -1.81
N ILE A 130 -31.35 19.52 -2.68
CA ILE A 130 -30.45 20.64 -2.41
C ILE A 130 -31.26 21.94 -2.39
N THR A 131 -31.08 22.75 -1.35
CA THR A 131 -31.72 24.06 -1.20
C THR A 131 -30.72 25.10 -0.73
N ALA A 132 -30.99 26.38 -1.00
CA ALA A 132 -30.16 27.48 -0.53
C ALA A 132 -31.00 28.64 0.00
N THR A 133 -30.48 29.35 1.01
CA THR A 133 -31.13 30.56 1.55
C THR A 133 -30.93 31.81 0.68
N LYS A 134 -30.02 31.75 -0.30
CA LYS A 134 -29.69 32.80 -1.28
C LYS A 134 -29.51 32.18 -2.66
N ASP A 135 -29.72 32.96 -3.72
CA ASP A 135 -29.47 32.51 -5.10
C ASP A 135 -27.99 32.14 -5.20
N LEU A 136 -27.65 30.95 -5.69
CA LEU A 136 -26.28 30.49 -5.91
C LEU A 136 -26.10 30.13 -7.38
N GLU A 137 -25.01 30.59 -7.98
CA GLU A 137 -24.63 30.24 -9.35
C GLU A 137 -23.47 29.25 -9.31
N GLU A 138 -23.39 28.36 -10.30
CA GLU A 138 -22.28 27.42 -10.50
C GLU A 138 -22.00 26.49 -9.29
N VAL A 139 -23.06 26.00 -8.63
CA VAL A 139 -22.93 25.04 -7.53
C VAL A 139 -22.45 23.69 -8.05
N TYR A 140 -21.46 23.14 -7.36
CA TYR A 140 -20.93 21.80 -7.60
C TYR A 140 -21.30 20.88 -6.45
N LEU A 141 -21.70 19.64 -6.72
CA LEU A 141 -21.88 18.59 -5.73
C LEU A 141 -21.21 17.30 -6.26
N SER A 142 -20.48 16.60 -5.39
CA SER A 142 -20.00 15.24 -5.63
C SER A 142 -20.58 14.30 -4.57
N PHE A 143 -21.00 13.11 -4.98
CA PHE A 143 -21.40 12.00 -4.13
C PHE A 143 -20.58 10.79 -4.58
N ASN A 144 -19.77 10.22 -3.69
CA ASN A 144 -18.90 9.11 -4.02
C ASN A 144 -19.19 7.97 -3.04
N VAL A 145 -19.35 6.76 -3.57
CA VAL A 145 -19.55 5.55 -2.78
C VAL A 145 -18.17 5.00 -2.35
N PRO A 146 -18.01 4.46 -1.13
CA PRO A 146 -16.75 3.84 -0.71
C PRO A 146 -16.46 2.53 -1.46
N LEU A 147 -15.21 2.05 -1.34
CA LEU A 147 -14.80 0.72 -1.80
C LEU A 147 -15.55 -0.41 -1.09
N ASP A 148 -15.65 -1.54 -1.78
CA ASP A 148 -16.23 -2.80 -1.32
C ASP A 148 -15.40 -3.47 -0.21
N ASN A 149 -15.92 -4.56 0.38
CA ASN A 149 -15.23 -5.22 1.51
C ASN A 149 -13.94 -5.93 1.11
N TYR A 150 -13.67 -6.04 -0.18
CA TYR A 150 -12.42 -6.57 -0.71
C TYR A 150 -11.42 -5.46 -1.06
N GLY A 151 -11.82 -4.19 -0.94
CA GLY A 151 -11.01 -3.01 -1.23
C GLY A 151 -10.55 -2.92 -2.68
N SER A 152 -11.19 -3.67 -3.59
CA SER A 152 -10.76 -3.82 -4.99
C SER A 152 -11.73 -3.21 -6.00
N ASN A 153 -13.01 -3.12 -5.64
CA ASN A 153 -14.03 -2.45 -6.45
C ASN A 153 -14.89 -1.56 -5.56
N ASP A 154 -15.82 -0.81 -6.12
CA ASP A 154 -16.75 0.03 -5.35
C ASP A 154 -17.93 -0.71 -4.70
N ALA A 155 -18.38 -0.19 -3.55
CA ALA A 155 -19.47 -0.76 -2.76
C ALA A 155 -20.87 -0.55 -3.37
N ALA A 156 -21.02 0.27 -4.41
CA ALA A 156 -22.27 0.34 -5.14
C ALA A 156 -22.06 0.87 -6.55
N HIS A 157 -22.80 0.28 -7.49
CA HIS A 157 -22.84 0.78 -8.87
C HIS A 157 -23.97 1.79 -9.04
N LEU A 158 -23.64 3.04 -9.35
CA LEU A 158 -24.54 4.15 -9.60
C LEU A 158 -24.97 4.24 -11.06
N TYR A 159 -26.27 4.35 -11.32
CA TYR A 159 -26.77 4.46 -12.69
C TYR A 159 -28.08 5.23 -12.79
N ASN A 160 -28.42 5.58 -14.03
CA ASN A 160 -29.62 6.35 -14.39
C ASN A 160 -29.82 7.63 -13.55
N PRO A 161 -28.81 8.51 -13.43
CA PRO A 161 -28.97 9.77 -12.71
C PRO A 161 -29.99 10.67 -13.41
N SER A 162 -30.80 11.38 -12.62
CA SER A 162 -31.72 12.40 -13.12
C SER A 162 -31.77 13.57 -12.16
N VAL A 163 -32.02 14.77 -12.69
CA VAL A 163 -32.06 15.99 -11.88
C VAL A 163 -33.14 16.95 -12.34
N SER A 164 -33.75 17.68 -11.41
CA SER A 164 -34.79 18.67 -11.70
C SER A 164 -34.25 19.97 -12.35
N GLY A 165 -32.96 20.29 -12.16
CA GLY A 165 -32.26 21.42 -12.77
C GLY A 165 -30.73 21.26 -12.72
N GLY A 166 -30.02 21.88 -13.67
CA GLY A 166 -28.57 21.70 -13.84
C GLY A 166 -28.19 20.47 -14.67
N TYR A 167 -26.94 20.03 -14.51
CA TYR A 167 -26.35 18.89 -15.21
C TYR A 167 -25.90 17.85 -14.20
N ILE A 168 -26.07 16.58 -14.53
CA ILE A 168 -25.66 15.47 -13.68
C ILE A 168 -24.97 14.40 -14.50
N SER A 169 -23.94 13.79 -13.92
CA SER A 169 -23.20 12.66 -14.49
C SER A 169 -22.85 11.66 -13.41
N VAL A 170 -22.85 10.39 -13.78
CA VAL A 170 -22.16 9.33 -13.04
C VAL A 170 -20.94 8.90 -13.85
N PHE A 171 -19.86 8.56 -13.17
CA PHE A 171 -18.67 8.02 -13.79
C PHE A 171 -17.89 7.20 -12.77
N ASP A 172 -17.17 6.23 -13.31
CA ASP A 172 -16.09 5.46 -12.69
C ASP A 172 -14.83 6.34 -12.51
N SER A 173 -14.43 6.62 -11.26
CA SER A 173 -13.31 7.51 -10.94
C SER A 173 -11.96 6.80 -10.80
N ASP A 174 -11.94 5.49 -10.57
CA ASP A 174 -10.72 4.68 -10.41
C ASP A 174 -10.47 3.63 -11.53
N VAL A 175 -11.40 3.56 -12.49
CA VAL A 175 -11.35 2.78 -13.73
C VAL A 175 -11.55 1.26 -13.53
N ASP A 176 -12.28 0.85 -12.50
CA ASP A 176 -12.60 -0.56 -12.21
C ASP A 176 -13.81 -1.12 -13.02
N GLY A 177 -14.54 -0.23 -13.72
CA GLY A 177 -15.74 -0.53 -14.50
C GLY A 177 -17.06 -0.32 -13.76
N ILE A 178 -17.03 0.22 -12.54
CA ILE A 178 -18.17 0.52 -11.68
C ILE A 178 -18.28 2.04 -11.54
N ASP A 179 -19.37 2.61 -12.06
CA ASP A 179 -19.67 4.02 -11.77
C ASP A 179 -20.01 4.17 -10.27
N GLU A 180 -19.18 4.88 -9.50
CA GLU A 180 -19.29 5.10 -8.05
C GLU A 180 -19.40 6.59 -7.68
N SER A 181 -19.02 7.46 -8.62
CA SER A 181 -19.04 8.90 -8.43
C SER A 181 -20.21 9.53 -9.19
N LEU A 182 -21.04 10.27 -8.46
CA LEU A 182 -22.09 11.13 -9.00
C LEU A 182 -21.69 12.58 -8.81
N VAL A 183 -21.72 13.34 -9.91
CA VAL A 183 -21.42 14.77 -9.92
C VAL A 183 -22.58 15.55 -10.48
N TRP A 184 -22.99 16.58 -9.75
CA TRP A 184 -23.98 17.55 -10.20
C TRP A 184 -23.38 18.96 -10.27
N TYR A 185 -23.81 19.71 -11.28
CA TYR A 185 -23.43 21.10 -11.50
C TYR A 185 -24.61 21.95 -11.96
N GLY A 186 -24.90 23.06 -11.28
CA GLY A 186 -25.97 23.99 -11.68
C GLY A 186 -26.23 25.12 -10.70
N ASP A 187 -27.24 25.94 -11.01
CA ASP A 187 -27.63 27.09 -10.20
C ASP A 187 -28.77 26.70 -9.22
N ILE A 188 -28.84 27.38 -8.07
CA ILE A 188 -29.87 27.21 -7.04
C ILE A 188 -30.55 28.55 -6.75
N ASP A 189 -31.81 28.69 -7.13
CA ASP A 189 -32.61 29.89 -6.84
C ASP A 189 -33.13 29.91 -5.40
N SER A 190 -32.89 31.01 -4.66
CA SER A 190 -33.49 31.25 -3.35
C SER A 190 -34.99 31.39 -3.43
N GLY A 191 -35.69 30.59 -2.63
CA GLY A 191 -37.15 30.61 -2.56
C GLY A 191 -37.85 29.68 -3.56
N ALA A 192 -37.11 28.87 -4.33
CA ALA A 192 -37.67 27.69 -4.96
C ALA A 192 -38.21 26.77 -3.86
N THR A 193 -39.53 26.64 -3.76
CA THR A 193 -40.20 25.86 -2.70
C THR A 193 -39.93 24.34 -2.82
N ALA A 194 -39.24 23.91 -3.88
CA ALA A 194 -38.98 22.52 -4.22
C ALA A 194 -37.49 22.14 -4.26
N GLY A 195 -36.54 23.07 -4.10
CA GLY A 195 -35.10 22.76 -4.23
C GLY A 195 -34.70 22.16 -5.59
N ILE A 196 -33.45 21.70 -5.68
CA ILE A 196 -32.97 20.82 -6.75
C ILE A 196 -33.05 19.38 -6.24
N ASP A 197 -33.78 18.52 -6.94
CA ASP A 197 -33.89 17.10 -6.61
C ASP A 197 -33.03 16.31 -7.59
N ILE A 198 -32.09 15.54 -7.05
CA ILE A 198 -31.26 14.57 -7.73
C ILE A 198 -31.77 13.18 -7.39
N TYR A 199 -31.96 12.34 -8.39
CA TYR A 199 -32.29 10.93 -8.22
C TYR A 199 -31.23 10.06 -8.90
N VAL A 200 -30.79 9.00 -8.23
CA VAL A 200 -29.83 8.02 -8.77
C VAL A 200 -30.19 6.63 -8.25
N TYR A 201 -29.98 5.60 -9.08
CA TYR A 201 -30.10 4.22 -8.64
C TYR A 201 -28.74 3.67 -8.24
N ALA A 202 -28.71 2.83 -7.21
CA ALA A 202 -27.50 2.16 -6.75
C ALA A 202 -27.75 0.66 -6.56
N ASP A 203 -26.96 -0.18 -7.23
CA ASP A 203 -27.01 -1.63 -7.05
C ASP A 203 -25.94 -2.08 -6.04
N MET A 204 -26.34 -2.88 -5.06
CA MET A 204 -25.51 -3.42 -4.00
C MET A 204 -25.74 -4.93 -3.88
N SER A 205 -24.68 -5.70 -4.06
CA SER A 205 -24.66 -7.16 -4.07
C SER A 205 -24.04 -7.72 -2.78
N PRO A 206 -24.73 -8.64 -2.08
CA PRO A 206 -24.21 -9.26 -0.87
C PRO A 206 -22.87 -9.97 -1.08
N GLY A 207 -22.00 -9.92 -0.07
CA GLY A 207 -20.69 -10.58 -0.08
C GLY A 207 -19.64 -9.92 -0.96
N ILE A 208 -20.03 -9.02 -1.87
CA ILE A 208 -19.15 -8.12 -2.63
C ILE A 208 -19.17 -6.76 -1.94
N ASN A 209 -20.33 -6.10 -2.00
CA ASN A 209 -20.50 -4.70 -1.61
C ASN A 209 -20.61 -4.49 -0.09
N PHE A 210 -21.18 -5.44 0.64
CA PHE A 210 -21.20 -5.45 2.12
C PHE A 210 -20.86 -6.85 2.66
N ASP A 211 -20.15 -6.90 3.79
CA ASP A 211 -19.81 -8.15 4.45
C ASP A 211 -21.07 -8.73 5.10
N GLU A 212 -21.52 -9.89 4.59
CA GLU A 212 -22.61 -10.64 5.18
C GLU A 212 -22.28 -11.11 6.61
N ALA A 213 -21.06 -10.98 7.14
CA ALA A 213 -20.83 -11.15 8.57
C ALA A 213 -21.30 -9.93 9.39
N MET A 214 -21.20 -8.73 8.81
CA MET A 214 -21.56 -7.46 9.46
C MET A 214 -23.07 -7.18 9.36
N TYR A 215 -23.74 -7.62 8.27
CA TYR A 215 -25.15 -7.28 7.96
C TYR A 215 -25.45 -5.78 8.07
N SER A 216 -24.44 -4.96 7.82
CA SER A 216 -24.60 -3.53 7.65
C SER A 216 -23.63 -2.99 6.60
N LEU A 217 -23.96 -1.83 6.04
CA LEU A 217 -23.14 -1.11 5.07
C LEU A 217 -23.10 0.37 5.43
N ASP A 218 -21.90 0.92 5.57
CA ASP A 218 -21.67 2.36 5.74
C ASP A 218 -21.60 3.02 4.36
N LEU A 219 -22.42 4.05 4.15
CA LEU A 219 -22.46 4.81 2.90
C LEU A 219 -21.58 6.07 2.95
N PHE A 220 -20.68 6.20 3.93
CA PHE A 220 -19.92 7.42 4.23
C PHE A 220 -19.38 8.21 3.02
N CYS A 221 -19.62 9.53 2.98
CA CYS A 221 -19.04 10.44 1.99
C CYS A 221 -17.86 11.23 2.58
N THR A 222 -16.61 10.89 2.25
CA THR A 222 -15.42 11.66 2.65
C THR A 222 -15.19 12.93 1.83
N SER A 223 -15.74 13.01 0.62
CA SER A 223 -15.31 13.96 -0.41
C SER A 223 -16.44 14.72 -1.11
N CYS A 224 -17.56 14.92 -0.40
CA CYS A 224 -18.64 15.80 -0.82
C CYS A 224 -18.18 17.27 -0.73
N VAL A 225 -17.32 17.71 -1.66
CA VAL A 225 -16.90 19.11 -1.74
C VAL A 225 -17.90 19.83 -2.62
N GLU A 226 -18.85 20.51 -2.00
CA GLU A 226 -19.51 21.61 -2.69
C GLU A 226 -18.56 22.80 -2.70
N ALA A 227 -17.90 23.05 -3.84
CA ALA A 227 -17.15 24.28 -4.03
C ALA A 227 -18.06 25.25 -4.80
N ILE A 228 -18.57 26.26 -4.10
CA ILE A 228 -19.35 27.33 -4.72
C ILE A 228 -18.49 28.57 -4.74
N ASP A 229 -18.35 29.17 -5.93
CA ASP A 229 -17.68 30.44 -6.08
C ASP A 229 -18.72 31.57 -6.14
N TYR A 230 -18.81 32.38 -5.09
CA TYR A 230 -19.72 33.52 -5.05
C TYR A 230 -18.99 34.84 -5.33
N GLY A 231 -19.54 35.70 -6.20
CA GLY A 231 -19.25 37.13 -6.19
C GLY A 231 -20.50 37.94 -5.82
N PRO A 232 -20.46 39.09 -5.12
CA PRO A 232 -19.46 39.62 -4.17
C PRO A 232 -19.59 38.96 -2.78
N THR A 233 -18.52 38.97 -1.98
CA THR A 233 -18.32 38.34 -0.65
C THR A 233 -19.53 38.27 0.29
N PHE A 234 -19.58 37.24 1.16
CA PHE A 234 -20.65 37.05 2.17
C PHE A 234 -20.86 38.29 3.04
N THR A 235 -19.77 38.96 3.41
CA THR A 235 -19.81 40.18 4.23
C THR A 235 -20.01 41.48 3.44
N GLY A 236 -19.87 41.44 2.11
CA GLY A 236 -19.91 42.62 1.24
C GLY A 236 -18.74 43.58 1.45
N LEU A 237 -17.63 43.14 2.04
CA LEU A 237 -16.41 43.93 2.18
C LEU A 237 -15.85 44.31 0.80
N SER A 238 -15.41 45.56 0.65
CA SER A 238 -14.75 46.06 -0.56
C SER A 238 -13.55 46.93 -0.22
N PHE A 239 -12.82 47.43 -1.21
CA PHE A 239 -11.66 48.32 -1.00
C PHE A 239 -12.03 49.78 -1.24
N SER A 240 -11.85 50.61 -0.20
CA SER A 240 -12.05 52.07 -0.26
C SER A 240 -10.83 52.82 -0.81
N ASP A 241 -9.63 52.26 -0.63
CA ASP A 241 -8.36 52.86 -1.05
C ASP A 241 -7.26 51.78 -1.06
N LEU A 242 -6.31 51.91 -2.00
CA LEU A 242 -5.27 50.92 -2.26
C LEU A 242 -3.91 51.63 -2.41
N PHE A 243 -3.03 51.49 -1.42
CA PHE A 243 -1.70 52.08 -1.42
C PHE A 243 -0.62 51.00 -1.47
N SER A 244 0.36 51.17 -2.36
CA SER A 244 1.57 50.33 -2.39
C SER A 244 2.72 51.05 -3.08
N ARG A 245 3.93 50.57 -2.81
CA ARG A 245 5.14 51.00 -3.49
C ARG A 245 5.73 49.82 -4.25
N GLY A 246 6.06 50.00 -5.53
CA GLY A 246 6.74 48.99 -6.33
C GLY A 246 8.16 49.42 -6.73
N PRO A 247 8.82 48.62 -7.57
CA PRO A 247 10.17 48.90 -8.01
C PRO A 247 10.17 50.07 -9.00
N ILE A 248 10.61 51.21 -8.49
CA ILE A 248 10.89 52.43 -9.25
C ILE A 248 12.32 52.87 -8.98
N ASN A 249 12.97 53.35 -10.02
CA ASN A 249 14.27 53.99 -9.92
C ASN A 249 14.10 55.49 -10.09
N ASN A 250 14.34 56.25 -9.03
CA ASN A 250 14.31 57.71 -9.09
C ASN A 250 15.68 58.28 -8.73
N GLY A 251 15.89 59.53 -9.12
CA GLY A 251 17.14 60.20 -8.82
C GLY A 251 17.23 61.55 -9.49
N ILE A 252 18.45 62.09 -9.53
CA ILE A 252 18.72 63.41 -10.09
C ILE A 252 19.82 63.32 -11.13
N TYR A 253 19.61 64.02 -12.22
CA TYR A 253 20.67 64.42 -13.13
C TYR A 253 21.19 65.80 -12.75
N MET A 254 22.50 65.93 -12.57
CA MET A 254 23.18 67.19 -12.32
C MET A 254 24.19 67.48 -13.43
N VAL A 255 24.24 68.73 -13.86
CA VAL A 255 25.28 69.23 -14.75
C VAL A 255 26.04 70.33 -14.03
N PHE A 256 27.36 70.16 -13.95
CA PHE A 256 28.27 71.11 -13.32
C PHE A 256 28.99 71.95 -14.39
N GLY A 257 28.80 73.26 -14.34
CA GLY A 257 29.48 74.27 -15.16
C GLY A 257 29.58 75.61 -14.41
N ASP A 258 29.55 76.73 -15.12
CA ASP A 258 29.52 78.08 -14.51
C ASP A 258 28.25 78.33 -13.66
N ASN A 259 27.16 77.61 -13.98
CA ASN A 259 25.96 77.48 -13.16
C ASN A 259 25.63 75.99 -12.98
N THR A 260 25.18 75.59 -11.79
CA THR A 260 24.70 74.21 -11.54
C THR A 260 23.25 74.10 -12.03
N SER A 261 22.93 73.06 -12.80
CA SER A 261 21.55 72.72 -13.14
C SER A 261 21.21 71.32 -12.65
N ALA A 262 20.01 71.14 -12.11
CA ALA A 262 19.52 69.85 -11.64
C ALA A 262 18.12 69.57 -12.21
N ARG A 263 17.83 68.29 -12.43
CA ARG A 263 16.48 67.78 -12.69
C ARG A 263 16.28 66.43 -12.03
N GLY A 264 15.07 66.13 -11.58
CA GLY A 264 14.68 64.81 -11.14
C GLY A 264 14.38 63.88 -12.33
N PHE A 265 14.47 62.58 -12.10
CA PHE A 265 13.88 61.57 -12.95
C PHE A 265 13.21 60.49 -12.09
N ILE A 266 12.18 59.86 -12.64
CA ILE A 266 11.57 58.65 -12.11
C ILE A 266 11.42 57.66 -13.27
N LYS A 267 11.84 56.42 -13.05
CA LYS A 267 11.76 55.31 -13.98
C LYS A 267 10.94 54.20 -13.36
N ASN A 268 9.94 53.73 -14.09
CA ASN A 268 9.30 52.47 -13.79
C ASN A 268 10.21 51.33 -14.26
N ILE A 269 10.74 50.54 -13.31
CA ILE A 269 11.57 49.37 -13.62
C ILE A 269 10.80 48.05 -13.43
N ALA A 270 9.51 48.11 -13.10
CA ALA A 270 8.66 46.94 -12.99
C ALA A 270 8.30 46.38 -14.37
N GLU A 271 8.13 45.06 -14.42
CA GLU A 271 7.43 44.40 -15.51
C GLU A 271 5.95 44.26 -15.14
N GLY A 272 5.04 44.75 -15.98
CA GLY A 272 3.58 44.57 -15.79
C GLY A 272 2.88 45.52 -14.82
N LEU A 273 3.58 46.42 -14.11
CA LEU A 273 2.95 47.43 -13.23
C LEU A 273 3.02 48.84 -13.82
N SER A 274 1.94 49.60 -13.70
CA SER A 274 1.93 51.05 -13.99
C SER A 274 1.81 51.84 -12.69
N TYR A 275 2.38 53.03 -12.65
CA TYR A 275 2.29 53.92 -11.49
C TYR A 275 1.58 55.22 -11.85
N THR A 276 0.76 55.76 -10.94
CA THR A 276 0.40 57.17 -10.98
C THR A 276 1.46 57.97 -10.26
N VAL A 277 1.84 59.11 -10.81
CA VAL A 277 2.69 60.11 -10.16
C VAL A 277 1.84 61.35 -10.01
N ASP A 278 1.48 61.70 -8.79
CA ASP A 278 0.55 62.79 -8.46
C ASP A 278 1.26 64.14 -8.25
N GLY A 279 2.59 64.12 -8.26
CA GLY A 279 3.43 65.30 -8.18
C GLY A 279 4.87 64.99 -7.84
N TRP A 280 5.71 66.02 -7.88
CA TRP A 280 7.11 65.91 -7.51
C TRP A 280 7.67 67.22 -6.96
N ARG A 281 8.71 67.09 -6.13
CA ARG A 281 9.37 68.21 -5.45
C ARG A 281 10.88 68.03 -5.51
N LEU A 282 11.60 69.05 -5.95
CA LEU A 282 13.07 69.07 -5.97
C LEU A 282 13.59 69.91 -4.80
N TYR A 283 14.43 69.33 -3.97
CA TYR A 283 14.98 69.95 -2.76
C TYR A 283 16.49 70.15 -2.86
N ASN A 284 16.98 71.16 -2.14
CA ASN A 284 18.38 71.20 -1.72
C ASN A 284 18.50 70.37 -0.43
N ILE A 285 19.52 69.50 -0.33
CA ILE A 285 19.70 68.63 0.84
C ILE A 285 19.89 69.44 2.15
N SER A 286 20.33 70.70 2.08
CA SER A 286 20.42 71.55 3.27
C SER A 286 19.11 72.23 3.69
N ASN A 287 18.05 72.15 2.89
CA ASN A 287 16.74 72.71 3.21
C ASN A 287 15.61 71.85 2.63
N PHE A 288 15.07 70.95 3.46
CA PHE A 288 13.93 70.10 3.13
C PHE A 288 12.56 70.77 3.40
N ASP A 289 12.53 71.90 4.12
CA ASP A 289 11.28 72.56 4.51
C ASP A 289 10.66 73.39 3.37
N SER A 290 11.42 73.66 2.30
CA SER A 290 10.95 74.42 1.15
C SER A 290 11.55 73.86 -0.14
N PRO A 291 10.73 73.33 -1.06
CA PRO A 291 11.24 72.83 -2.34
C PRO A 291 11.80 73.99 -3.18
N LEU A 292 12.87 73.70 -3.93
CA LEU A 292 13.42 74.60 -4.94
C LEU A 292 12.40 74.82 -6.06
N VAL A 293 11.70 73.76 -6.42
CA VAL A 293 10.60 73.73 -7.39
C VAL A 293 9.73 72.50 -7.11
N GLU A 294 8.45 72.63 -7.40
CA GLU A 294 7.48 71.55 -7.31
C GLU A 294 6.50 71.62 -8.48
N SER A 295 5.88 70.48 -8.80
CA SER A 295 4.73 70.38 -9.68
C SER A 295 3.74 69.39 -9.07
N SER A 296 2.47 69.69 -9.26
CA SER A 296 1.32 68.86 -8.89
C SER A 296 0.63 68.27 -10.13
N ASP A 297 1.34 68.21 -11.26
CA ASP A 297 0.81 67.63 -12.48
C ASP A 297 0.83 66.10 -12.33
N ASP A 298 -0.31 65.48 -12.59
CA ASP A 298 -0.48 64.04 -12.52
C ASP A 298 -0.15 63.36 -13.86
N PHE A 299 0.48 62.20 -13.81
CA PHE A 299 0.71 61.37 -15.00
C PHE A 299 0.84 59.89 -14.64
N ILE A 300 0.63 59.02 -15.64
CA ILE A 300 0.86 57.58 -15.52
C ILE A 300 2.26 57.26 -16.06
N LEU A 301 3.01 56.47 -15.30
CA LEU A 301 4.33 55.96 -15.66
C LEU A 301 4.23 54.46 -15.96
N SER A 302 4.22 54.13 -17.25
CA SER A 302 4.06 52.75 -17.76
C SER A 302 5.34 51.92 -17.54
N PRO A 303 5.28 50.57 -17.59
CA PRO A 303 6.47 49.71 -17.50
C PRO A 303 7.62 50.18 -18.41
N GLY A 304 8.81 50.32 -17.83
CA GLY A 304 10.03 50.75 -18.55
C GLY A 304 10.13 52.26 -18.85
N GLU A 305 9.07 53.04 -18.63
CA GLU A 305 9.01 54.47 -18.94
C GLU A 305 9.86 55.31 -17.97
N ILE A 306 10.48 56.38 -18.48
CA ILE A 306 11.23 57.37 -17.69
C ILE A 306 10.59 58.74 -17.87
N TYR A 307 10.15 59.33 -16.77
CA TYR A 307 9.82 60.74 -16.71
C TYR A 307 11.01 61.56 -16.19
N ASN A 308 11.30 62.69 -16.84
CA ASN A 308 12.31 63.65 -16.41
C ASN A 308 11.63 64.98 -16.11
N THR A 309 11.94 65.58 -14.97
CA THR A 309 11.52 66.95 -14.69
C THR A 309 12.25 67.94 -15.60
N GLY A 310 11.78 69.18 -15.65
CA GLY A 310 12.51 70.27 -16.30
C GLY A 310 13.92 70.47 -15.70
N TRP A 311 14.85 71.01 -16.50
CA TRP A 311 16.14 71.47 -16.00
C TRP A 311 15.97 72.79 -15.24
N HIS A 312 16.39 72.82 -13.98
CA HIS A 312 16.32 74.01 -13.16
C HIS A 312 17.72 74.54 -12.85
N LEU A 313 17.94 75.82 -13.22
CA LEU A 313 19.19 76.53 -13.00
C LEU A 313 19.28 77.00 -11.54
N ILE A 314 20.38 76.69 -10.86
CA ILE A 314 20.60 77.06 -9.46
C ILE A 314 21.66 78.16 -9.41
N THR A 315 21.22 79.39 -9.17
CA THR A 315 22.03 80.61 -9.25
C THR A 315 22.74 81.00 -7.94
N ASN A 316 22.57 80.23 -6.85
CA ASN A 316 23.19 80.48 -5.53
C ASN A 316 23.43 79.19 -4.72
N ALA A 317 24.07 78.19 -5.33
CA ALA A 317 24.43 76.96 -4.62
C ALA A 317 25.84 77.05 -4.04
N SER A 318 25.98 77.48 -2.78
CA SER A 318 27.17 77.14 -1.98
C SER A 318 27.28 75.61 -1.75
N GLU A 319 26.19 74.88 -1.99
CA GLU A 319 26.08 73.43 -1.78
C GLU A 319 25.51 72.76 -3.03
N LYS A 320 26.15 71.66 -3.43
CA LYS A 320 25.95 70.99 -4.73
C LYS A 320 25.12 69.69 -4.61
N TYR A 321 24.31 69.56 -3.56
CA TYR A 321 23.59 68.33 -3.26
C TYR A 321 22.08 68.57 -3.31
N PHE A 322 21.40 67.83 -4.19
CA PHE A 322 19.96 67.94 -4.40
C PHE A 322 19.31 66.56 -4.23
N THR A 323 18.02 66.53 -3.96
CA THR A 323 17.21 65.31 -3.99
C THR A 323 15.81 65.61 -4.53
N VAL A 324 15.16 64.60 -5.10
CA VAL A 324 13.81 64.71 -5.65
C VAL A 324 12.90 63.74 -4.92
N ALA A 325 11.70 64.21 -4.57
CA ALA A 325 10.62 63.38 -4.08
C ALA A 325 9.55 63.31 -5.17
N PHE A 326 9.10 62.10 -5.47
CA PHE A 326 7.91 61.85 -6.27
C PHE A 326 6.83 61.32 -5.33
N ASP A 327 5.62 61.87 -5.44
CA ASP A 327 4.42 61.32 -4.81
C ASP A 327 3.79 60.38 -5.86
N TRP A 328 3.85 59.07 -5.61
CA TRP A 328 3.41 58.06 -6.58
C TRP A 328 2.78 56.84 -5.90
N GLY A 329 1.95 56.12 -6.64
CA GLY A 329 1.29 54.88 -6.22
C GLY A 329 1.10 53.93 -7.38
N VAL A 330 0.79 52.66 -7.09
CA VAL A 330 0.46 51.66 -8.11
C VAL A 330 -0.93 51.92 -8.67
N VAL A 331 -1.07 51.82 -10.00
CA VAL A 331 -2.38 51.73 -10.66
C VAL A 331 -2.89 50.31 -10.50
N TRP A 332 -3.91 50.12 -9.66
CA TRP A 332 -4.52 48.82 -9.45
C TRP A 332 -5.51 48.45 -10.55
N GLY A 333 -5.53 47.17 -10.92
CA GLY A 333 -6.61 46.58 -11.70
C GLY A 333 -7.90 46.42 -10.89
N PRO A 334 -8.98 45.89 -11.49
CA PRO A 334 -10.21 45.57 -10.78
C PRO A 334 -9.94 44.59 -9.62
N SER A 335 -10.70 44.74 -8.54
CA SER A 335 -10.65 43.83 -7.39
C SER A 335 -11.54 42.61 -7.62
N VAL A 336 -11.15 41.49 -7.02
CA VAL A 336 -11.88 40.23 -7.08
C VAL A 336 -12.49 39.94 -5.70
N TYR A 337 -13.69 39.37 -5.69
CA TYR A 337 -14.44 39.05 -4.48
C TYR A 337 -14.93 37.62 -4.60
N GLN A 338 -14.53 36.76 -3.66
CA GLN A 338 -14.82 35.34 -3.68
C GLN A 338 -15.28 34.89 -2.30
N GLY A 339 -16.43 34.23 -2.25
CA GLY A 339 -16.91 33.50 -1.08
C GLY A 339 -17.11 32.04 -1.42
N ILE A 340 -16.52 31.14 -0.63
CA ILE A 340 -16.66 29.70 -0.75
C ILE A 340 -17.38 29.14 0.48
N THR A 341 -18.38 28.30 0.24
CA THR A 341 -19.02 27.49 1.29
C THR A 341 -18.93 26.02 0.90
N ARG A 342 -18.58 25.16 1.86
CA ARG A 342 -18.51 23.71 1.71
C ARG A 342 -19.41 23.04 2.73
N SER A 343 -20.17 22.04 2.30
CA SER A 343 -21.10 21.28 3.15
C SER A 343 -20.87 19.79 3.00
N PHE A 344 -20.75 19.07 4.11
CA PHE A 344 -20.65 17.61 4.16
C PHE A 344 -21.85 17.03 4.91
N ILE A 345 -22.43 15.94 4.39
CA ILE A 345 -23.49 15.19 5.06
C ILE A 345 -23.00 13.76 5.34
N ASP A 346 -23.10 13.33 6.59
CA ASP A 346 -22.92 11.93 6.94
C ASP A 346 -24.09 11.13 6.37
N LEU A 347 -23.82 10.03 5.68
CA LEU A 347 -24.84 9.16 5.09
C LEU A 347 -25.23 8.04 6.09
N PRO A 348 -26.45 7.47 5.97
CA PRO A 348 -26.93 6.49 6.94
C PRO A 348 -26.24 5.14 6.76
N GLU A 349 -26.12 4.39 7.85
CA GLU A 349 -25.79 2.97 7.80
C GLU A 349 -27.06 2.18 7.40
N LEU A 350 -26.91 1.29 6.43
CA LEU A 350 -27.97 0.38 6.00
C LEU A 350 -27.82 -0.95 6.72
N TYR A 351 -28.93 -1.57 7.14
CA TYR A 351 -28.93 -2.86 7.83
C TYR A 351 -29.56 -3.96 6.99
N VAL A 352 -29.05 -5.19 7.09
CA VAL A 352 -29.52 -6.34 6.32
C VAL A 352 -30.52 -7.15 7.13
N ALA A 353 -31.64 -7.47 6.50
CA ALA A 353 -32.69 -8.30 7.05
C ALA A 353 -32.62 -9.72 6.45
N ASP A 354 -32.76 -10.74 7.30
CA ASP A 354 -32.67 -12.15 6.91
C ASP A 354 -33.58 -13.04 7.75
N ILE A 355 -34.02 -14.16 7.19
CA ILE A 355 -34.83 -15.18 7.86
C ILE A 355 -34.31 -16.58 7.53
N SER A 356 -34.64 -17.55 8.37
CA SER A 356 -34.50 -18.98 8.05
C SER A 356 -35.86 -19.66 8.14
N LEU A 357 -36.11 -20.57 7.21
CA LEU A 357 -37.35 -21.33 7.12
C LEU A 357 -37.09 -22.81 7.44
N GLY A 358 -37.83 -23.34 8.42
CA GLY A 358 -37.87 -24.75 8.76
C GLY A 358 -39.28 -25.31 8.60
N LYS A 359 -39.38 -26.57 8.17
CA LYS A 359 -40.64 -27.31 8.12
C LYS A 359 -40.40 -28.71 8.65
N SER A 360 -41.37 -29.24 9.38
CA SER A 360 -41.39 -30.63 9.80
C SER A 360 -42.80 -31.14 9.74
N SER A 361 -42.93 -32.40 9.37
CA SER A 361 -44.23 -33.03 9.20
C SER A 361 -44.22 -34.44 9.76
N ILE A 362 -45.15 -34.70 10.66
CA ILE A 362 -45.24 -35.91 11.48
C ILE A 362 -46.49 -36.66 11.08
N HIS A 363 -46.36 -37.94 10.71
CA HIS A 363 -47.49 -38.83 10.52
C HIS A 363 -47.66 -39.74 11.74
N LYS A 364 -48.84 -39.72 12.38
CA LYS A 364 -49.19 -40.65 13.46
C LYS A 364 -49.87 -41.89 12.88
N ILE A 365 -49.17 -43.03 12.92
CA ILE A 365 -49.63 -44.31 12.36
C ILE A 365 -50.98 -44.76 12.97
N SER A 366 -51.22 -44.47 14.26
CA SER A 366 -52.41 -44.93 14.99
C SER A 366 -53.69 -44.12 14.72
N ASP A 367 -53.57 -42.89 14.21
CA ASP A 367 -54.68 -41.94 14.05
C ASP A 367 -54.87 -41.45 12.59
N GLU A 368 -54.02 -41.86 11.64
CA GLU A 368 -53.99 -41.37 10.23
C GLU A 368 -53.83 -39.84 10.10
N ASP A 369 -53.30 -39.21 11.14
CA ASP A 369 -53.10 -37.77 11.26
C ASP A 369 -51.71 -37.34 10.77
N VAL A 370 -51.67 -36.30 9.95
CA VAL A 370 -50.46 -35.59 9.53
C VAL A 370 -50.41 -34.24 10.21
N SER A 371 -49.50 -34.07 11.16
CA SER A 371 -49.18 -32.79 11.77
C SER A 371 -48.09 -32.09 10.97
N VAL A 372 -48.26 -30.81 10.67
CA VAL A 372 -47.29 -29.97 9.97
C VAL A 372 -46.92 -28.81 10.89
N ASP A 373 -45.63 -28.61 11.13
CA ASP A 373 -45.05 -27.47 11.83
C ASP A 373 -44.14 -26.70 10.87
N ILE A 374 -44.36 -25.40 10.76
CA ILE A 374 -43.57 -24.48 9.95
C ILE A 374 -43.02 -23.43 10.89
N THR A 375 -41.70 -23.29 10.93
CA THR A 375 -41.00 -22.32 11.78
C THR A 375 -40.23 -21.34 10.90
N SER A 376 -40.37 -20.04 11.16
CA SER A 376 -39.56 -18.99 10.55
C SER A 376 -38.78 -18.26 11.63
N THR A 377 -37.45 -18.29 11.55
CA THR A 377 -36.52 -17.64 12.49
C THR A 377 -35.99 -16.36 11.89
N TYR A 378 -35.92 -15.26 12.64
CA TYR A 378 -35.27 -14.03 12.16
C TYR A 378 -33.76 -14.03 12.43
N LEU A 379 -32.95 -13.83 11.39
CA LEU A 379 -31.48 -13.91 11.41
C LEU A 379 -30.80 -12.63 10.91
N GLY A 380 -31.56 -11.57 10.60
CA GLY A 380 -31.02 -10.28 10.16
C GLY A 380 -30.29 -9.51 11.25
N HIS A 381 -29.92 -8.27 10.97
CA HIS A 381 -29.25 -7.39 11.92
C HIS A 381 -30.14 -7.10 13.14
N GLU A 382 -29.55 -6.98 14.34
CA GLU A 382 -30.30 -6.78 15.59
C GLU A 382 -31.01 -5.43 15.69
N ALA A 383 -30.50 -4.41 15.00
CA ALA A 383 -31.13 -3.08 14.91
C ALA A 383 -32.43 -3.09 14.10
N LEU A 384 -32.70 -4.17 13.36
CA LEU A 384 -33.91 -4.37 12.60
C LEU A 384 -34.85 -5.35 13.31
N GLU A 385 -36.14 -5.10 13.16
CA GLU A 385 -37.19 -5.97 13.66
C GLU A 385 -38.18 -6.28 12.54
N ILE A 386 -38.76 -7.50 12.58
CA ILE A 386 -39.77 -7.93 11.62
C ILE A 386 -41.15 -7.51 12.13
N ALA A 387 -41.80 -6.68 11.32
CA ALA A 387 -43.10 -6.08 11.60
C ALA A 387 -44.26 -6.98 11.18
N SER A 388 -44.11 -7.69 10.07
CA SER A 388 -45.18 -8.52 9.50
C SER A 388 -44.62 -9.83 8.94
N ILE A 389 -45.47 -10.87 8.93
CA ILE A 389 -45.12 -12.17 8.37
C ILE A 389 -46.34 -12.81 7.69
N SER A 390 -46.09 -13.40 6.52
CA SER A 390 -47.06 -14.21 5.78
C SER A 390 -46.46 -15.60 5.57
N ILE A 391 -47.24 -16.64 5.88
CA ILE A 391 -46.84 -18.04 5.70
C ILE A 391 -47.89 -18.71 4.80
N ASN A 392 -47.47 -19.21 3.65
CA ASN A 392 -48.30 -20.00 2.74
C ASN A 392 -47.78 -21.43 2.67
N THR A 393 -48.62 -22.43 2.88
CA THR A 393 -48.22 -23.83 2.77
C THR A 393 -49.25 -24.64 2.00
N SER A 394 -48.81 -25.41 1.02
CA SER A 394 -49.68 -26.20 0.16
C SER A 394 -50.11 -27.50 0.84
N ILE A 395 -51.37 -27.90 0.64
CA ILE A 395 -51.91 -29.20 1.00
C ILE A 395 -52.05 -30.03 -0.29
N PRO A 396 -51.18 -31.02 -0.54
CA PRO A 396 -51.14 -31.70 -1.83
C PRO A 396 -52.41 -32.55 -2.08
N TYR A 397 -53.05 -32.40 -3.25
CA TYR A 397 -54.22 -33.25 -3.61
C TYR A 397 -53.81 -34.62 -4.15
N LYS A 398 -52.55 -34.78 -4.55
CA LYS A 398 -52.00 -36.02 -5.09
C LYS A 398 -50.65 -36.35 -4.46
N SER A 399 -50.35 -37.63 -4.35
CA SER A 399 -49.01 -38.09 -4.02
C SER A 399 -48.05 -37.86 -5.19
N ASP A 400 -46.75 -37.87 -4.93
CA ASP A 400 -45.70 -37.74 -5.94
C ASP A 400 -45.74 -38.88 -6.97
N GLY A 401 -46.32 -40.03 -6.58
CA GLY A 401 -46.63 -41.17 -7.46
C GLY A 401 -47.89 -40.99 -8.32
N GLY A 402 -48.59 -39.87 -8.20
CA GLY A 402 -49.78 -39.53 -8.99
C GLY A 402 -51.11 -40.06 -8.46
N VAL A 403 -51.16 -40.56 -7.22
CA VAL A 403 -52.41 -41.04 -6.60
C VAL A 403 -53.17 -39.84 -6.03
N VAL A 404 -54.44 -39.66 -6.41
CA VAL A 404 -55.30 -38.61 -5.86
C VAL A 404 -55.80 -39.00 -4.47
N HIS A 405 -55.73 -38.07 -3.52
CA HIS A 405 -56.11 -38.25 -2.13
C HIS A 405 -57.09 -37.19 -1.64
N THR A 406 -57.92 -37.57 -0.66
CA THR A 406 -58.88 -36.68 0.01
C THR A 406 -58.47 -36.50 1.46
N TRP A 407 -58.25 -35.25 1.85
CA TRP A 407 -57.98 -34.83 3.22
C TRP A 407 -59.28 -34.44 3.92
N ASP A 408 -59.38 -34.75 5.21
CA ASP A 408 -60.48 -34.31 6.05
C ASP A 408 -60.44 -32.79 6.24
N GLN A 409 -61.61 -32.19 6.51
CA GLN A 409 -61.74 -30.74 6.64
C GLN A 409 -60.87 -30.21 7.79
N LEU A 410 -59.91 -29.35 7.47
CA LEU A 410 -59.12 -28.60 8.45
C LEU A 410 -59.86 -27.33 8.87
N ASN A 411 -60.24 -27.21 10.14
CA ASN A 411 -60.86 -25.98 10.64
C ASN A 411 -59.79 -24.98 11.06
N LYS A 412 -60.13 -23.69 10.96
CA LYS A 412 -59.27 -22.59 11.45
C LYS A 412 -58.94 -22.69 12.94
N SER A 413 -59.80 -23.33 13.74
CA SER A 413 -59.57 -23.56 15.18
C SER A 413 -58.49 -24.59 15.48
N ASP A 414 -58.12 -25.39 14.48
CA ASP A 414 -57.19 -26.51 14.61
C ASP A 414 -55.78 -26.11 14.12
N ILE A 415 -55.58 -24.81 13.87
CA ILE A 415 -54.33 -24.19 13.45
C ILE A 415 -53.85 -23.28 14.59
N PHE A 416 -52.66 -23.54 15.08
CA PHE A 416 -52.05 -22.82 16.19
C PHE A 416 -50.80 -22.08 15.71
N VAL A 417 -50.69 -20.80 16.06
CA VAL A 417 -49.51 -19.98 15.73
C VAL A 417 -48.85 -19.53 17.02
N TYR A 418 -47.54 -19.64 17.08
CA TYR A 418 -46.74 -19.36 18.26
C TYR A 418 -45.63 -18.37 17.94
N HIS A 419 -45.39 -17.45 18.89
CA HIS A 419 -44.15 -16.70 18.94
C HIS A 419 -43.21 -17.37 19.94
N ILE A 420 -41.99 -17.66 19.50
CA ILE A 420 -40.95 -18.27 20.31
C ILE A 420 -39.84 -17.23 20.44
N ASN A 421 -39.52 -16.81 21.65
CA ASN A 421 -38.43 -15.85 21.84
C ASN A 421 -37.07 -16.55 21.85
N SER A 422 -35.98 -15.77 21.86
CA SER A 422 -34.59 -16.24 21.94
C SER A 422 -34.25 -17.07 23.20
N THR A 423 -35.15 -17.15 24.20
CA THR A 423 -35.01 -18.05 25.37
C THR A 423 -35.80 -19.34 25.21
N GLY A 424 -36.38 -19.62 24.03
CA GLY A 424 -37.19 -20.80 23.74
C GLY A 424 -38.61 -20.78 24.34
N ASN A 425 -39.08 -19.66 24.89
CA ASN A 425 -40.42 -19.57 25.47
C ASN A 425 -41.47 -19.44 24.36
N ARG A 426 -42.30 -20.48 24.23
CA ARG A 426 -43.40 -20.54 23.28
C ARG A 426 -44.66 -19.85 23.82
N THR A 427 -45.13 -18.83 23.14
CA THR A 427 -46.37 -18.10 23.45
C THR A 427 -47.38 -18.30 22.32
N LEU A 428 -48.57 -18.80 22.64
CA LEU A 428 -49.66 -18.94 21.65
C LEU A 428 -50.20 -17.55 21.29
N LEU A 429 -50.28 -17.27 19.99
CA LEU A 429 -50.80 -16.03 19.44
C LEU A 429 -52.32 -16.09 19.23
N ASP A 430 -52.99 -14.98 19.48
CA ASP A 430 -54.44 -14.84 19.23
C ASP A 430 -54.69 -14.48 17.77
N ILE A 431 -54.80 -15.50 16.92
CA ILE A 431 -55.00 -15.33 15.47
C ILE A 431 -56.48 -15.14 15.17
N THR A 432 -56.80 -13.99 14.56
CA THR A 432 -58.18 -13.72 14.13
C THR A 432 -58.54 -14.55 12.88
N PRO A 433 -59.83 -14.88 12.67
CA PRO A 433 -60.25 -15.64 11.48
C PRO A 433 -59.96 -14.97 10.14
N GLU A 434 -59.71 -13.65 10.11
CA GLU A 434 -59.38 -12.88 8.90
C GLU A 434 -57.91 -13.03 8.50
N MET A 435 -57.02 -13.29 9.46
CA MET A 435 -55.59 -13.52 9.26
C MET A 435 -55.28 -14.90 8.68
N LEU A 436 -56.27 -15.80 8.64
CA LEU A 436 -56.08 -17.19 8.26
C LEU A 436 -57.05 -17.61 7.16
N VAL A 437 -56.53 -18.13 6.06
CA VAL A 437 -57.31 -18.70 4.95
C VAL A 437 -56.93 -20.17 4.80
N VAL A 438 -57.94 -21.02 4.78
CA VAL A 438 -57.76 -22.47 4.55
C VAL A 438 -58.58 -22.85 3.34
N GLN A 439 -57.92 -23.44 2.36
CA GLN A 439 -58.55 -24.04 1.19
C GLN A 439 -58.14 -25.51 1.14
N MET A 440 -59.11 -26.41 1.26
CA MET A 440 -58.85 -27.84 1.11
C MET A 440 -58.56 -28.18 -0.36
N PRO A 441 -57.72 -29.19 -0.64
CA PRO A 441 -57.41 -29.63 -1.99
C PRO A 441 -58.65 -30.12 -2.73
N MET A 442 -58.65 -29.90 -4.05
CA MET A 442 -59.66 -30.40 -4.98
C MET A 442 -59.06 -31.52 -5.84
N ALA A 443 -59.89 -32.26 -6.58
CA ALA A 443 -59.44 -33.38 -7.40
C ALA A 443 -58.42 -33.02 -8.52
N THR A 444 -58.14 -31.73 -8.74
CA THR A 444 -57.25 -31.22 -9.78
C THR A 444 -56.21 -30.22 -9.28
N GLU A 445 -56.33 -29.73 -8.05
CA GLU A 445 -55.57 -28.58 -7.53
C GLU A 445 -55.25 -28.76 -6.05
N ASP A 446 -54.03 -28.39 -5.66
CA ASP A 446 -53.60 -28.43 -4.27
C ASP A 446 -54.42 -27.43 -3.43
N GLY A 447 -54.62 -27.78 -2.17
CA GLY A 447 -55.13 -26.86 -1.16
C GLY A 447 -54.00 -25.99 -0.60
N PHE A 448 -54.34 -25.11 0.34
CA PHE A 448 -53.35 -24.35 1.08
C PHE A 448 -53.87 -23.88 2.44
N VAL A 449 -52.92 -23.64 3.35
CA VAL A 449 -53.10 -22.84 4.56
C VAL A 449 -52.29 -21.57 4.37
N TYR A 450 -52.95 -20.42 4.46
CA TYR A 450 -52.32 -19.11 4.34
C TYR A 450 -52.56 -18.30 5.61
N LEU A 451 -51.49 -17.96 6.30
CA LEU A 451 -51.44 -17.05 7.43
C LEU A 451 -50.90 -15.70 6.96
N ASN A 452 -51.55 -14.61 7.37
CA ASN A 452 -51.07 -13.26 7.16
C ASN A 452 -51.21 -12.44 8.45
N ILE A 453 -50.09 -12.05 9.03
CA ILE A 453 -50.02 -11.15 10.18
C ILE A 453 -49.40 -9.84 9.71
N ASP A 454 -50.23 -8.82 9.53
CA ASP A 454 -49.79 -7.51 9.03
C ASP A 454 -49.04 -6.67 10.09
N ASP A 455 -49.26 -6.96 11.38
CA ASP A 455 -48.59 -6.29 12.49
C ASP A 455 -48.39 -7.26 13.67
N LEU A 456 -47.17 -7.74 13.82
CA LEU A 456 -46.76 -8.65 14.89
C LEU A 456 -46.84 -7.99 16.27
N SER A 457 -46.65 -6.68 16.39
CA SER A 457 -46.73 -6.00 17.69
C SER A 457 -48.13 -6.04 18.29
N VAL A 458 -49.17 -6.03 17.45
CA VAL A 458 -50.57 -6.12 17.89
C VAL A 458 -50.92 -7.52 18.36
N VAL A 459 -50.39 -8.55 17.69
CA VAL A 459 -50.74 -9.96 17.94
C VAL A 459 -49.85 -10.61 19.01
N ALA A 460 -48.54 -10.34 18.97
CA ALA A 460 -47.54 -10.90 19.87
C ALA A 460 -47.13 -9.94 21.01
N GLY A 461 -47.58 -8.68 20.97
CA GLY A 461 -47.23 -7.64 21.94
C GLY A 461 -45.87 -6.97 21.69
N ASN A 462 -45.06 -7.50 20.77
CA ASN A 462 -43.76 -6.99 20.33
C ASN A 462 -43.50 -7.43 18.87
N TYR A 463 -42.54 -6.79 18.20
CA TYR A 463 -42.02 -7.25 16.91
C TYR A 463 -41.11 -8.47 17.06
N LEU A 464 -40.88 -9.19 15.96
CA LEU A 464 -40.00 -10.35 15.95
C LEU A 464 -38.54 -9.87 15.88
N LYS A 465 -37.77 -10.19 16.92
CA LYS A 465 -36.38 -9.77 17.13
C LYS A 465 -35.41 -10.89 16.75
N LEU A 466 -34.10 -10.58 16.74
CA LEU A 466 -33.04 -11.52 16.40
C LEU A 466 -33.18 -12.85 17.17
N ASN A 467 -33.09 -13.97 16.45
CA ASN A 467 -33.24 -15.34 16.95
C ASN A 467 -34.60 -15.68 17.56
N ASN A 468 -35.64 -14.86 17.34
CA ASN A 468 -37.01 -15.26 17.65
C ASN A 468 -37.64 -15.98 16.44
N ASP A 469 -38.63 -16.83 16.74
CA ASP A 469 -39.38 -17.57 15.74
C ASP A 469 -40.87 -17.23 15.73
N ILE A 470 -41.47 -17.42 14.56
CA ILE A 470 -42.91 -17.67 14.39
C ILE A 470 -43.09 -19.11 13.93
N SER A 471 -43.87 -19.91 14.68
CA SER A 471 -44.23 -21.29 14.33
C SER A 471 -45.73 -21.41 14.06
N MET A 472 -46.10 -21.99 12.92
CA MET A 472 -47.48 -22.35 12.56
C MET A 472 -47.63 -23.88 12.54
N VAL A 473 -48.54 -24.40 13.36
CA VAL A 473 -48.80 -25.83 13.52
C VAL A 473 -50.25 -26.16 13.21
N TYR A 474 -50.47 -27.21 12.43
CA TYR A 474 -51.80 -27.76 12.15
C TYR A 474 -51.75 -29.26 11.90
N ALA A 475 -52.86 -29.96 12.11
CA ALA A 475 -52.97 -31.39 11.86
C ALA A 475 -54.15 -31.70 10.94
N MET A 476 -53.96 -32.64 10.01
CA MET A 476 -54.99 -33.08 9.07
C MET A 476 -55.04 -34.60 9.01
N SER A 477 -56.24 -35.14 9.02
CA SER A 477 -56.46 -36.58 8.82
C SER A 477 -56.68 -36.88 7.34
N THR A 478 -56.26 -38.06 6.90
CA THR A 478 -56.58 -38.59 5.57
C THR A 478 -57.51 -39.80 5.72
N SER A 479 -58.22 -40.17 4.66
CA SER A 479 -58.83 -41.50 4.60
C SER A 479 -57.77 -42.61 4.58
N PRO A 480 -58.11 -43.84 5.04
CA PRO A 480 -57.18 -44.95 5.10
C PRO A 480 -56.50 -45.23 3.78
N ILE A 481 -55.18 -45.27 3.81
CA ILE A 481 -54.35 -45.48 2.63
C ILE A 481 -54.00 -46.97 2.55
N LYS A 482 -54.07 -47.55 1.35
CA LYS A 482 -53.82 -48.99 1.14
C LYS A 482 -52.36 -49.35 0.84
N SER A 483 -51.51 -48.35 0.58
CA SER A 483 -50.12 -48.52 0.18
C SER A 483 -49.31 -47.26 0.50
N GLN A 484 -47.98 -47.39 0.60
CA GLN A 484 -47.10 -46.24 0.83
C GLN A 484 -47.27 -45.14 -0.23
N ASN A 485 -47.44 -43.89 0.21
CA ASN A 485 -47.52 -42.70 -0.63
C ASN A 485 -46.59 -41.60 -0.10
N ILE A 486 -45.99 -40.81 -0.99
CA ILE A 486 -45.14 -39.67 -0.65
C ILE A 486 -45.86 -38.38 -1.08
N PHE A 487 -45.89 -37.37 -0.22
CA PHE A 487 -46.55 -36.09 -0.46
C PHE A 487 -45.57 -34.94 -0.26
N SER A 488 -45.44 -34.08 -1.28
CA SER A 488 -44.66 -32.86 -1.21
C SER A 488 -45.50 -31.68 -0.73
N PHE A 489 -45.11 -31.04 0.37
CA PHE A 489 -45.72 -29.83 0.87
C PHE A 489 -44.79 -28.63 0.63
N ASN A 490 -45.16 -27.74 -0.28
CA ASN A 490 -44.45 -26.48 -0.53
C ASN A 490 -44.83 -25.45 0.53
N THR A 491 -43.87 -24.70 1.06
CA THR A 491 -44.09 -23.55 1.93
C THR A 491 -43.36 -22.34 1.37
N ALA A 492 -44.04 -21.19 1.37
CA ALA A 492 -43.47 -19.88 1.11
C ALA A 492 -43.66 -18.99 2.33
N VAL A 493 -42.61 -18.30 2.78
CA VAL A 493 -42.68 -17.29 3.84
C VAL A 493 -42.22 -15.96 3.30
N VAL A 494 -42.97 -14.91 3.64
CA VAL A 494 -42.58 -13.52 3.39
C VAL A 494 -42.61 -12.78 4.72
N ALA A 495 -41.46 -12.28 5.14
CA ALA A 495 -41.32 -11.39 6.29
C ALA A 495 -41.09 -9.95 5.81
N LYS A 496 -41.51 -8.94 6.57
CA LYS A 496 -41.13 -7.54 6.29
C LYS A 496 -40.60 -6.85 7.53
N THR A 497 -39.55 -6.07 7.34
CA THR A 497 -39.00 -5.19 8.38
C THR A 497 -39.97 -4.05 8.71
N LEU A 498 -39.66 -3.28 9.76
CA LEU A 498 -40.38 -2.04 10.10
C LEU A 498 -40.36 -0.98 9.00
N SER A 499 -39.27 -0.88 8.24
CA SER A 499 -39.21 0.02 7.09
C SER A 499 -40.08 -0.46 5.92
N GLY A 500 -40.37 -1.77 5.88
CA GLY A 500 -41.18 -2.42 4.86
C GLY A 500 -40.39 -3.28 3.87
N THR A 501 -39.08 -3.48 4.08
CA THR A 501 -38.25 -4.34 3.22
C THR A 501 -38.71 -5.79 3.32
N PRO A 502 -39.12 -6.42 2.20
CA PRO A 502 -39.55 -7.81 2.20
C PRO A 502 -38.37 -8.78 2.11
N ILE A 503 -38.47 -9.90 2.80
CA ILE A 503 -37.56 -11.04 2.72
C ILE A 503 -38.42 -12.27 2.44
N SER A 504 -38.07 -13.07 1.44
CA SER A 504 -38.89 -14.21 1.01
C SER A 504 -38.08 -15.50 0.91
N LEU A 505 -38.62 -16.61 1.43
CA LEU A 505 -38.02 -17.94 1.33
C LEU A 505 -39.06 -18.99 0.99
N ASP A 506 -38.63 -20.01 0.22
CA ASP A 506 -39.43 -21.17 -0.14
C ASP A 506 -38.76 -22.47 0.35
N LEU A 507 -39.57 -23.45 0.78
CA LEU A 507 -39.12 -24.77 1.22
C LEU A 507 -40.09 -25.86 0.79
N VAL A 508 -39.57 -27.03 0.39
CA VAL A 508 -40.38 -28.22 0.05
C VAL A 508 -40.02 -29.36 1.00
N GLU A 509 -41.02 -29.86 1.73
CA GLU A 509 -40.88 -30.99 2.66
C GLU A 509 -41.71 -32.17 2.16
N THR A 510 -41.18 -33.39 2.24
CA THR A 510 -41.91 -34.60 1.81
C THR A 510 -42.33 -35.47 2.99
N VAL A 511 -43.61 -35.86 3.04
CA VAL A 511 -44.14 -36.81 4.03
C VAL A 511 -44.37 -38.17 3.38
N THR A 512 -43.96 -39.25 4.05
CA THR A 512 -44.34 -40.60 3.66
C THR A 512 -45.51 -41.08 4.52
N LEU A 513 -46.65 -41.41 3.91
CA LEU A 513 -47.76 -42.08 4.58
C LEU A 513 -47.72 -43.58 4.27
N TYR A 514 -47.71 -44.41 5.31
CA TYR A 514 -47.72 -45.87 5.19
C TYR A 514 -49.16 -46.37 5.30
N GLY A 515 -49.56 -47.26 4.38
CA GLY A 515 -50.93 -47.78 4.36
C GLY A 515 -51.12 -49.03 5.22
N GLU A 516 -52.35 -49.26 5.69
CA GLU A 516 -52.76 -50.52 6.32
C GLU A 516 -53.03 -51.57 5.23
N GLU A 517 -52.35 -52.73 5.28
CA GLU A 517 -52.65 -53.82 4.33
C GLU A 517 -53.94 -54.56 4.75
N GLU A 518 -54.81 -54.81 3.78
CA GLU A 518 -56.03 -55.59 3.97
C GLU A 518 -55.64 -57.02 4.35
N VAL A 519 -55.85 -57.42 5.60
CA VAL A 519 -55.67 -58.81 6.04
C VAL A 519 -56.52 -59.68 5.12
N ILE A 520 -55.87 -60.43 4.23
CA ILE A 520 -56.54 -61.39 3.36
C ILE A 520 -57.11 -62.46 4.29
N SER A 521 -58.39 -62.29 4.67
CA SER A 521 -59.15 -63.33 5.34
C SER A 521 -59.26 -64.49 4.36
N GLY A 522 -58.42 -65.51 4.60
CA GLY A 522 -58.41 -66.73 3.81
C GLY A 522 -59.80 -67.35 3.83
N ASP A 523 -60.48 -67.28 2.70
CA ASP A 523 -61.74 -67.98 2.48
C ASP A 523 -61.49 -69.49 2.59
N SER A 524 -62.39 -70.16 3.29
CA SER A 524 -62.29 -71.57 3.65
C SER A 524 -62.22 -72.49 2.42
N GLY A 525 -61.10 -73.17 2.21
CA GLY A 525 -60.96 -74.18 1.16
C GLY A 525 -59.67 -74.98 1.29
N GLY A 526 -59.75 -76.19 1.86
CA GLY A 526 -58.58 -77.01 2.18
C GLY A 526 -57.82 -77.55 0.95
N SER A 527 -56.50 -77.65 1.07
CA SER A 527 -55.66 -78.79 0.65
C SER A 527 -54.18 -78.43 0.78
N SER A 528 -53.45 -79.23 1.56
CA SER A 528 -52.02 -79.59 1.43
C SER A 528 -51.00 -78.54 0.92
N GLY A 529 -50.16 -78.06 1.85
CA GLY A 529 -48.70 -78.15 1.71
C GLY A 529 -47.99 -77.21 0.73
N SER A 530 -47.92 -75.92 1.04
CA SER A 530 -46.67 -75.14 1.03
C SER A 530 -46.90 -73.91 1.89
N GLY A 531 -46.21 -73.79 3.02
CA GLY A 531 -46.27 -72.59 3.83
C GLY A 531 -45.58 -71.46 3.08
N SER A 532 -46.35 -70.64 2.37
CA SER A 532 -45.95 -69.27 2.09
C SER A 532 -45.76 -68.60 3.44
N MET A 533 -44.53 -68.18 3.76
CA MET A 533 -44.34 -67.27 4.90
C MET A 533 -45.31 -66.09 4.72
N PRO A 534 -45.99 -65.63 5.78
CA PRO A 534 -46.55 -64.30 5.74
C PRO A 534 -45.40 -63.35 5.39
N SER A 535 -45.62 -62.42 4.47
CA SER A 535 -44.73 -61.28 4.33
C SER A 535 -44.72 -60.58 5.69
N ILE A 536 -43.68 -60.82 6.48
CA ILE A 536 -43.42 -60.07 7.70
C ILE A 536 -43.07 -58.69 7.18
N GLN A 537 -44.03 -57.77 7.25
CA GLN A 537 -43.78 -56.36 7.05
C GLN A 537 -42.69 -55.97 8.05
N ALA A 538 -41.69 -55.25 7.58
CA ALA A 538 -40.75 -54.61 8.47
C ALA A 538 -41.55 -53.66 9.37
N PRO A 539 -41.51 -53.78 10.71
CA PRO A 539 -42.05 -52.76 11.58
C PRO A 539 -41.41 -51.43 11.22
N VAL A 540 -42.28 -50.43 11.15
CA VAL A 540 -41.92 -49.08 10.74
C VAL A 540 -41.51 -48.33 11.99
N PHE A 541 -40.22 -47.98 12.07
CA PHE A 541 -39.69 -47.16 13.14
C PHE A 541 -39.21 -45.83 12.55
N GLU A 542 -39.75 -44.73 13.05
CA GLU A 542 -39.35 -43.38 12.62
C GLU A 542 -39.16 -42.46 13.83
N LEU A 543 -38.00 -41.79 13.89
CA LEU A 543 -37.78 -40.68 14.80
C LEU A 543 -38.01 -39.38 14.03
N VAL A 544 -39.08 -38.69 14.37
CA VAL A 544 -39.44 -37.40 13.76
C VAL A 544 -39.08 -36.25 14.69
N LYS A 545 -38.73 -35.10 14.11
CA LYS A 545 -38.56 -33.85 14.86
C LYS A 545 -39.91 -33.48 15.50
N ASP A 546 -39.94 -33.35 16.83
CA ASP A 546 -41.08 -32.81 17.57
C ASP A 546 -40.87 -31.32 17.88
N ASN A 547 -39.70 -30.96 18.41
CA ASN A 547 -39.38 -29.59 18.76
C ASN A 547 -37.87 -29.32 18.69
N ALA A 548 -37.50 -28.06 18.47
CA ALA A 548 -36.13 -27.58 18.55
C ALA A 548 -36.11 -26.20 19.22
N ALA A 549 -35.12 -25.94 20.04
CA ALA A 549 -34.99 -24.66 20.73
C ALA A 549 -33.51 -24.31 20.96
N SER A 550 -33.23 -23.02 20.90
CA SER A 550 -31.98 -22.41 21.35
C SER A 550 -32.27 -21.43 22.48
N ASN A 551 -31.43 -21.43 23.51
CA ASN A 551 -31.55 -20.55 24.68
C ASN A 551 -30.20 -19.89 24.99
N PHE A 552 -30.12 -18.57 24.86
CA PHE A 552 -28.89 -17.82 25.11
C PHE A 552 -28.60 -17.72 26.61
N ILE A 553 -27.45 -18.22 27.04
CA ILE A 553 -26.92 -18.11 28.40
C ILE A 553 -26.07 -16.83 28.54
N ASP A 554 -25.28 -16.54 27.50
CA ASP A 554 -24.46 -15.33 27.34
C ASP A 554 -24.45 -14.92 25.85
N SER A 555 -23.81 -13.80 25.49
CA SER A 555 -23.81 -13.24 24.12
C SER A 555 -23.41 -14.25 23.04
N ASN A 556 -22.49 -15.17 23.37
CA ASN A 556 -21.97 -16.18 22.46
C ASN A 556 -22.12 -17.63 22.97
N THR A 557 -22.78 -17.83 24.11
CA THR A 557 -22.95 -19.15 24.72
C THR A 557 -24.42 -19.52 24.73
N VAL A 558 -24.75 -20.62 24.05
CA VAL A 558 -26.13 -21.02 23.77
C VAL A 558 -26.35 -22.46 24.23
N GLU A 559 -27.45 -22.68 24.94
CA GLU A 559 -28.00 -24.02 25.20
C GLU A 559 -28.90 -24.40 24.03
N ILE A 560 -28.56 -25.49 23.36
CA ILE A 560 -29.32 -26.05 22.25
C ILE A 560 -30.08 -27.27 22.75
N SER A 561 -31.35 -27.39 22.37
CA SER A 561 -32.12 -28.60 22.63
C SER A 561 -32.95 -29.03 21.44
N GLY A 562 -32.99 -30.34 21.20
CA GLY A 562 -33.83 -30.95 20.17
C GLY A 562 -34.60 -32.13 20.74
N THR A 563 -35.88 -32.23 20.38
CA THR A 563 -36.77 -33.28 20.82
C THR A 563 -37.23 -34.10 19.63
N TYR A 564 -37.02 -35.41 19.71
CA TYR A 564 -37.52 -36.40 18.78
C TYR A 564 -38.74 -37.10 19.37
N MET A 565 -39.72 -37.42 18.52
CA MET A 565 -40.81 -38.34 18.87
C MET A 565 -40.62 -39.66 18.12
N LEU A 566 -40.83 -40.77 18.83
CA LEU A 566 -40.88 -42.08 18.19
C LEU A 566 -42.29 -42.34 17.63
N ILE A 567 -42.34 -42.60 16.33
CA ILE A 567 -43.50 -43.16 15.63
C ILE A 567 -43.21 -44.64 15.36
N SER A 568 -44.05 -45.52 15.91
CA SER A 568 -43.81 -46.96 15.81
C SER A 568 -45.06 -47.80 16.00
N ASP A 569 -45.12 -48.96 15.32
CA ASP A 569 -46.13 -50.00 15.53
C ASP A 569 -45.79 -50.97 16.69
N ASP A 570 -44.53 -50.97 17.17
CA ASP A 570 -44.07 -51.76 18.31
C ASP A 570 -43.13 -50.96 19.24
N SER A 571 -42.63 -51.57 20.33
CA SER A 571 -41.62 -50.96 21.18
C SER A 571 -40.21 -51.13 20.62
N VAL A 572 -39.41 -50.05 20.64
CA VAL A 572 -38.01 -50.04 20.17
C VAL A 572 -37.06 -50.14 21.36
N ASP A 573 -36.17 -51.11 21.34
CA ASP A 573 -35.07 -51.18 22.31
C ASP A 573 -33.90 -50.31 21.83
N LEU A 574 -33.48 -49.35 22.65
CA LEU A 574 -32.33 -48.50 22.39
C LEU A 574 -31.06 -49.15 22.96
N ASP A 575 -30.60 -50.23 22.33
CA ASP A 575 -29.39 -50.94 22.78
C ASP A 575 -28.11 -50.14 22.49
N ASN A 576 -28.09 -49.38 21.40
CA ASN A 576 -27.05 -48.39 21.06
C ASN A 576 -27.71 -47.25 20.28
N MET A 577 -27.53 -46.01 20.70
CA MET A 577 -27.95 -44.84 19.91
C MET A 577 -26.74 -43.91 19.79
N THR A 578 -26.46 -43.47 18.56
CA THR A 578 -25.44 -42.50 18.25
C THR A 578 -26.13 -41.21 17.85
N VAL A 579 -25.89 -40.12 18.56
CA VAL A 579 -26.37 -38.80 18.13
C VAL A 579 -25.21 -38.01 17.56
N ILE A 580 -25.38 -37.52 16.35
CA ILE A 580 -24.44 -36.67 15.63
C ILE A 580 -24.84 -35.22 15.85
N LEU A 581 -23.94 -34.45 16.46
CA LEU A 581 -23.99 -32.99 16.45
C LEU A 581 -23.02 -32.50 15.39
N ASP A 582 -23.52 -31.78 14.40
CA ASP A 582 -22.71 -31.12 13.39
C ASP A 582 -22.64 -29.62 13.71
N ILE A 583 -21.50 -29.18 14.24
CA ILE A 583 -21.27 -27.80 14.70
C ILE A 583 -20.01 -27.21 14.03
N PRO A 584 -19.88 -25.88 13.94
CA PRO A 584 -18.71 -25.23 13.33
C PRO A 584 -17.39 -25.64 13.99
N GLU A 585 -16.29 -25.68 13.24
CA GLU A 585 -14.96 -26.05 13.78
C GLU A 585 -14.50 -25.16 14.93
N SER A 586 -14.89 -23.89 14.89
CA SER A 586 -14.55 -22.88 15.89
C SER A 586 -15.51 -22.87 17.10
N ALA A 587 -16.51 -23.74 17.14
CA ALA A 587 -17.41 -23.88 18.27
C ALA A 587 -16.75 -24.67 19.42
N ILE A 588 -17.02 -24.28 20.67
CA ILE A 588 -16.51 -24.97 21.86
C ILE A 588 -17.69 -25.55 22.64
N LEU A 589 -17.72 -26.88 22.82
CA LEU A 589 -18.69 -27.51 23.72
C LEU A 589 -18.29 -27.21 25.18
N PHE A 590 -19.20 -26.61 25.96
CA PHE A 590 -18.87 -25.94 27.24
C PHE A 590 -18.36 -26.90 28.33
N ASP A 591 -18.62 -28.20 28.20
CA ASP A 591 -17.97 -29.33 28.89
C ASP A 591 -18.45 -30.62 28.21
N TYR A 592 -17.63 -31.66 28.11
CA TYR A 592 -18.05 -32.97 27.56
C TYR A 592 -19.16 -33.63 28.40
N LEU A 593 -19.38 -33.15 29.64
CA LEU A 593 -20.44 -33.55 30.58
C LEU A 593 -21.73 -32.71 30.45
N SER A 594 -21.79 -31.71 29.56
CA SER A 594 -22.95 -30.80 29.44
C SER A 594 -24.09 -31.30 28.53
N VAL A 595 -24.00 -32.55 28.05
CA VAL A 595 -25.05 -33.18 27.25
C VAL A 595 -26.07 -33.85 28.17
N ASP A 596 -27.30 -33.34 28.21
CA ASP A 596 -28.42 -33.97 28.92
C ASP A 596 -29.33 -34.72 27.94
N LEU A 597 -29.72 -35.93 28.33
CA LEU A 597 -30.65 -36.78 27.57
C LEU A 597 -31.82 -37.18 28.46
N LEU A 598 -33.01 -36.74 28.06
CA LEU A 598 -34.25 -37.01 28.77
C LEU A 598 -35.18 -37.85 27.89
N LYS A 599 -35.85 -38.82 28.52
CA LYS A 599 -36.94 -39.58 27.94
C LYS A 599 -38.27 -39.14 28.53
N TYR A 600 -39.25 -38.81 27.71
CA TYR A 600 -40.64 -38.72 28.15
C TYR A 600 -41.32 -40.09 27.98
N ASP A 601 -41.76 -40.71 29.08
CA ASP A 601 -42.62 -41.90 29.01
C ASP A 601 -44.08 -41.45 28.89
N SER A 602 -44.65 -41.65 27.69
CA SER A 602 -46.01 -41.25 27.33
C SER A 602 -47.08 -41.88 28.23
N LYS A 603 -46.82 -43.07 28.82
CA LYS A 603 -47.75 -43.74 29.74
C LYS A 603 -47.67 -43.20 31.17
N LEU A 604 -46.49 -42.75 31.59
CA LEU A 604 -46.27 -42.15 32.92
C LEU A 604 -46.54 -40.64 32.94
N GLY A 605 -46.51 -40.00 31.77
CA GLY A 605 -46.72 -38.56 31.62
C GLY A 605 -45.58 -37.73 32.19
N SER A 606 -44.35 -38.25 32.25
CA SER A 606 -43.21 -37.63 32.93
C SER A 606 -41.89 -37.82 32.20
N TRP A 607 -41.01 -36.81 32.29
CA TRP A 607 -39.62 -36.89 31.86
C TRP A 607 -38.75 -37.67 32.86
N VAL A 608 -37.83 -38.48 32.33
CA VAL A 608 -36.87 -39.31 33.07
C VAL A 608 -35.49 -39.09 32.45
N SER A 609 -34.51 -38.66 33.26
CA SER A 609 -33.12 -38.51 32.79
C SER A 609 -32.46 -39.87 32.58
N MET A 610 -31.70 -40.02 31.50
CA MET A 610 -30.99 -41.25 31.16
C MET A 610 -29.61 -41.39 31.85
N GLY A 611 -29.17 -40.36 32.58
CA GLY A 611 -27.99 -40.35 33.46
C GLY A 611 -26.63 -40.29 32.75
N ASP A 612 -25.74 -39.42 33.25
CA ASP A 612 -24.44 -39.07 32.64
C ASP A 612 -23.47 -40.26 32.45
N GLN A 613 -23.62 -41.33 33.23
CA GLN A 613 -22.70 -42.49 33.21
C GLN A 613 -22.83 -43.38 31.97
N ASN A 614 -23.86 -43.16 31.14
CA ASN A 614 -24.15 -43.95 29.96
C ASN A 614 -23.80 -43.24 28.65
N ILE A 615 -23.25 -42.01 28.71
CA ILE A 615 -22.98 -41.17 27.55
C ILE A 615 -21.48 -41.14 27.26
N LEU A 616 -21.09 -41.51 26.04
CA LEU A 616 -19.74 -41.39 25.53
C LEU A 616 -19.72 -40.40 24.37
N VAL A 617 -19.09 -39.25 24.57
CA VAL A 617 -18.90 -38.26 23.50
C VAL A 617 -17.55 -38.51 22.83
N SER A 618 -17.57 -38.72 21.52
CA SER A 618 -16.37 -38.81 20.69
C SER A 618 -16.36 -37.70 19.66
N GLU A 619 -15.27 -36.95 19.61
CA GLU A 619 -15.04 -35.84 18.70
C GLU A 619 -14.37 -36.34 17.40
N LEU A 620 -14.93 -35.95 16.25
CA LEU A 620 -14.47 -36.31 14.92
C LEU A 620 -14.49 -35.05 14.05
N TYR A 621 -13.37 -34.70 13.43
CA TYR A 621 -13.34 -33.62 12.43
C TYR A 621 -13.86 -34.15 11.08
N SER A 622 -14.85 -33.47 10.50
CA SER A 622 -15.36 -33.77 9.17
C SER A 622 -14.72 -32.84 8.14
N ALA A 623 -13.68 -33.32 7.47
CA ALA A 623 -12.99 -32.58 6.41
C ALA A 623 -13.89 -32.27 5.19
N GLU A 624 -14.91 -33.10 4.93
CA GLU A 624 -15.86 -32.88 3.82
C GLU A 624 -16.82 -31.72 4.08
N LEU A 625 -17.17 -31.46 5.33
CA LEU A 625 -18.13 -30.42 5.72
C LEU A 625 -17.46 -29.19 6.35
N ASN A 626 -16.16 -29.26 6.59
CA ASN A 626 -15.40 -28.25 7.35
C ASN A 626 -16.07 -27.92 8.70
N ARG A 627 -16.54 -28.97 9.39
CA ARG A 627 -17.30 -28.88 10.65
C ARG A 627 -16.85 -29.96 11.64
N MET A 628 -17.10 -29.72 12.91
CA MET A 628 -16.84 -30.65 14.00
C MET A 628 -18.07 -31.50 14.25
N VAL A 629 -17.86 -32.81 14.17
CA VAL A 629 -18.87 -33.82 14.42
C VAL A 629 -18.66 -34.43 15.80
N TYR A 630 -19.61 -34.21 16.70
CA TYR A 630 -19.65 -34.91 17.99
C TYR A 630 -20.59 -36.10 17.88
N SER A 631 -20.04 -37.29 18.06
CA SER A 631 -20.81 -38.52 18.16
C SER A 631 -21.05 -38.86 19.62
N ILE A 632 -22.28 -38.77 20.06
CA ILE A 632 -22.74 -39.09 21.42
C ILE A 632 -23.27 -40.52 21.40
N ASN A 633 -22.49 -41.48 21.92
CA ASN A 633 -22.86 -42.88 22.01
C ASN A 633 -23.47 -43.18 23.37
N ILE A 634 -24.69 -43.70 23.38
CA ILE A 634 -25.39 -44.11 24.61
C ILE A 634 -25.14 -45.62 24.80
N ASN A 635 -24.28 -45.97 25.76
CA ASN A 635 -23.89 -47.34 26.05
C ASN A 635 -24.55 -47.88 27.32
N ASN A 636 -24.95 -49.15 27.28
CA ASN A 636 -25.54 -49.84 28.41
C ASN A 636 -24.48 -50.64 29.19
N TYR A 637 -24.03 -50.17 30.36
CA TYR A 637 -23.15 -50.97 31.24
C TYR A 637 -23.96 -51.80 32.24
N GLY A 638 -24.50 -52.93 31.76
CA GLY A 638 -25.12 -53.93 32.63
C GLY A 638 -25.25 -55.30 31.96
N VAL A 639 -24.63 -56.34 32.53
CA VAL A 639 -24.57 -57.72 31.97
C VAL A 639 -25.97 -58.37 31.83
N PHE A 640 -27.06 -57.75 32.29
CA PHE A 640 -28.44 -58.26 32.19
C PHE A 640 -29.55 -57.18 32.14
N GLY A 641 -29.26 -55.96 31.69
CA GLY A 641 -30.29 -54.90 31.54
C GLY A 641 -30.66 -54.70 30.07
N SER A 642 -31.95 -54.74 29.73
CA SER A 642 -32.45 -54.20 28.45
C SER A 642 -32.24 -52.68 28.41
N GLY A 643 -32.01 -52.10 27.24
CA GLY A 643 -31.93 -50.65 27.06
C GLY A 643 -33.21 -49.93 27.46
N PRO A 644 -33.23 -48.58 27.46
CA PRO A 644 -34.46 -47.84 27.60
C PRO A 644 -35.38 -48.13 26.41
N ILE A 645 -36.45 -48.88 26.66
CA ILE A 645 -37.46 -49.22 25.65
C ILE A 645 -38.29 -47.97 25.35
N LEU A 646 -38.27 -47.48 24.12
CA LEU A 646 -39.20 -46.48 23.63
C LEU A 646 -40.49 -47.13 23.14
N LYS A 647 -41.62 -46.49 23.40
CA LYS A 647 -42.93 -46.86 22.89
C LYS A 647 -43.41 -45.79 21.91
N ASP A 648 -44.41 -46.12 21.11
CA ASP A 648 -45.11 -45.15 20.28
C ASP A 648 -45.49 -43.89 21.08
N ASN A 649 -45.16 -42.72 20.55
CA ASN A 649 -45.29 -41.38 21.17
C ASN A 649 -44.42 -41.09 22.40
N ASP A 650 -43.43 -41.93 22.74
CA ASP A 650 -42.39 -41.51 23.68
C ASP A 650 -41.51 -40.41 23.04
N LEU A 651 -41.05 -39.45 23.85
CA LEU A 651 -40.17 -38.36 23.40
C LEU A 651 -38.74 -38.58 23.89
N LEU A 652 -37.78 -38.18 23.08
CA LEU A 652 -36.37 -38.10 23.41
C LEU A 652 -35.91 -36.66 23.26
N LYS A 653 -35.49 -36.03 24.35
CA LYS A 653 -34.91 -34.69 24.34
C LYS A 653 -33.41 -34.77 24.57
N LEU A 654 -32.63 -34.21 23.65
CA LEU A 654 -31.21 -33.94 23.84
C LEU A 654 -31.02 -32.44 24.09
N SER A 655 -30.20 -32.07 25.07
CA SER A 655 -29.77 -30.68 25.29
C SER A 655 -28.27 -30.61 25.46
N TYR A 656 -27.61 -29.59 24.92
CA TYR A 656 -26.17 -29.39 25.02
C TYR A 656 -25.82 -27.90 24.97
N THR A 657 -24.76 -27.49 25.68
CA THR A 657 -24.32 -26.09 25.71
C THR A 657 -23.05 -25.91 24.90
N LEU A 658 -23.04 -24.87 24.07
CA LEU A 658 -21.94 -24.55 23.18
C LEU A 658 -21.66 -23.06 23.17
N THR A 659 -20.39 -22.71 23.03
CA THR A 659 -19.92 -21.36 22.74
C THR A 659 -19.64 -21.28 21.24
N LEU A 660 -20.31 -20.37 20.55
CA LEU A 660 -20.15 -20.13 19.12
C LEU A 660 -19.38 -18.85 18.86
N PRO A 661 -18.60 -18.79 17.77
CA PRO A 661 -18.10 -17.51 17.28
C PRO A 661 -19.25 -16.63 16.76
N TYR A 662 -18.97 -15.37 16.47
CA TYR A 662 -19.90 -14.50 15.76
C TYR A 662 -20.19 -15.03 14.35
N GLY A 663 -21.43 -14.85 13.89
CA GLY A 663 -21.89 -15.30 12.58
C GLY A 663 -23.24 -16.01 12.60
N THR A 664 -23.69 -16.41 11.42
CA THR A 664 -24.93 -17.16 11.21
C THR A 664 -24.63 -18.64 11.07
N TYR A 665 -25.34 -19.48 11.83
CA TYR A 665 -25.13 -20.91 11.89
C TYR A 665 -26.43 -21.66 11.69
N ASN A 666 -26.34 -22.81 11.02
CA ASN A 666 -27.40 -23.81 11.01
C ASN A 666 -26.83 -25.08 11.64
N LEU A 667 -27.09 -25.24 12.94
CA LEU A 667 -26.64 -26.40 13.69
C LEU A 667 -27.52 -27.60 13.33
N LEU A 668 -26.89 -28.75 13.14
CA LEU A 668 -27.59 -29.98 12.85
C LEU A 668 -27.44 -30.96 14.01
N LEU A 669 -28.58 -31.48 14.44
CA LEU A 669 -28.72 -32.59 15.37
C LEU A 669 -29.34 -33.76 14.60
N ARG A 670 -28.65 -34.89 14.53
CA ARG A 670 -29.10 -36.13 13.86
C ARG A 670 -28.99 -37.33 14.78
N ALA A 671 -30.08 -38.06 14.97
CA ALA A 671 -30.05 -39.35 15.66
C ALA A 671 -29.73 -40.51 14.68
N LEU A 672 -28.97 -41.49 15.14
CA LEU A 672 -28.68 -42.75 14.45
C LEU A 672 -28.91 -43.90 15.43
N ILE A 673 -29.74 -44.87 15.05
CA ILE A 673 -29.97 -46.09 15.83
C ILE A 673 -29.54 -47.27 14.95
N PRO A 674 -28.50 -48.03 15.33
CA PRO A 674 -28.08 -49.21 14.59
C PRO A 674 -29.18 -50.27 14.64
N ALA A 675 -29.52 -50.86 13.50
CA ALA A 675 -30.36 -52.05 13.46
C ALA A 675 -29.65 -53.19 14.22
N THR A 676 -30.23 -53.68 15.31
CA THR A 676 -29.67 -54.81 16.07
C THR A 676 -29.95 -56.14 15.36
N ASP A 677 -29.02 -57.10 15.52
CA ASP A 677 -28.95 -58.39 14.83
C ASP A 677 -30.13 -59.36 15.09
N THR A 678 -31.16 -58.97 15.83
CA THR A 678 -32.32 -59.81 16.11
C THR A 678 -33.56 -59.26 15.44
N ILE A 679 -33.72 -59.64 14.17
CA ILE A 679 -34.97 -59.62 13.40
C ILE A 679 -35.56 -58.21 13.37
N VAL A 680 -35.25 -57.46 12.30
CA VAL A 680 -36.20 -56.71 11.46
C VAL A 680 -35.43 -56.09 10.30
N VAL A 681 -35.91 -56.35 9.08
CA VAL A 681 -35.39 -55.78 7.84
C VAL A 681 -36.14 -54.47 7.59
N GLY A 682 -35.77 -53.38 8.24
CA GLY A 682 -36.33 -52.05 7.99
C GLY A 682 -35.33 -50.97 8.34
N ASP A 683 -34.98 -50.11 7.38
CA ASP A 683 -34.15 -48.93 7.63
C ASP A 683 -34.95 -47.95 8.49
N MET A 684 -34.50 -47.66 9.72
CA MET A 684 -35.12 -46.64 10.57
C MET A 684 -34.91 -45.26 9.91
N LYS A 685 -35.99 -44.50 9.73
CA LYS A 685 -35.92 -43.12 9.25
C LYS A 685 -35.76 -42.17 10.42
N VAL A 686 -34.85 -41.21 10.30
CA VAL A 686 -34.64 -40.15 11.30
C VAL A 686 -34.70 -38.81 10.58
N THR A 687 -35.53 -37.89 11.09
CA THR A 687 -35.59 -36.51 10.59
C THR A 687 -34.50 -35.68 11.23
N ASP A 688 -33.72 -34.95 10.43
CA ASP A 688 -32.71 -34.05 10.93
C ASP A 688 -33.32 -32.83 11.65
N ILE A 689 -32.74 -32.44 12.78
CA ILE A 689 -33.13 -31.23 13.50
C ILE A 689 -32.14 -30.12 13.15
N HIS A 690 -32.61 -29.17 12.34
CA HIS A 690 -31.91 -27.94 12.00
C HIS A 690 -32.28 -26.81 12.97
N ILE A 691 -31.26 -26.13 13.49
CA ILE A 691 -31.40 -25.02 14.44
C ILE A 691 -30.62 -23.84 13.90
N PRO A 692 -31.30 -22.96 13.12
CA PRO A 692 -30.71 -21.71 12.67
C PRO A 692 -30.55 -20.75 13.85
N LEU A 693 -29.40 -20.09 13.92
CA LEU A 693 -29.14 -19.09 14.95
C LEU A 693 -28.06 -18.12 14.47
N ARG A 694 -28.07 -16.93 15.04
CA ARG A 694 -27.04 -15.92 14.80
C ARG A 694 -26.44 -15.42 16.10
N ILE A 695 -25.11 -15.35 16.13
CA ILE A 695 -24.35 -14.73 17.22
C ILE A 695 -23.80 -13.40 16.69
N ILE A 696 -24.12 -12.32 17.39
CA ILE A 696 -23.65 -10.96 17.08
C ILE A 696 -22.62 -10.51 18.12
N ASN A 697 -21.76 -9.56 17.72
CA ASN A 697 -20.85 -8.88 18.62
C ASN A 697 -21.50 -7.55 19.05
N ASP A 698 -21.74 -7.35 20.35
CA ASP A 698 -22.24 -6.07 20.89
C ASP A 698 -21.21 -4.91 20.77
N VAL A 699 -20.02 -5.15 20.21
CA VAL A 699 -18.95 -4.15 20.09
C VAL A 699 -18.46 -4.09 18.64
N GLY A 700 -18.69 -2.94 18.00
CA GLY A 700 -18.54 -2.71 16.56
C GLY A 700 -17.13 -2.88 15.99
N SER A 701 -17.08 -2.92 14.65
CA SER A 701 -15.93 -2.97 13.73
C SER A 701 -14.82 -3.96 14.09
N PHE A 702 -14.44 -4.82 13.14
CA PHE A 702 -13.20 -5.59 13.20
C PHE A 702 -12.04 -4.69 13.66
N GLU A 703 -11.34 -5.06 14.73
CA GLU A 703 -10.11 -4.37 15.09
C GLU A 703 -9.10 -4.64 13.97
N SER A 704 -8.49 -3.59 13.43
CA SER A 704 -7.49 -3.73 12.36
C SER A 704 -6.38 -4.70 12.79
N LEU A 705 -5.90 -5.52 11.85
CA LEU A 705 -4.75 -6.38 12.10
C LEU A 705 -3.55 -5.53 12.57
N GLU A 706 -2.90 -5.97 13.63
CA GLU A 706 -1.67 -5.33 14.10
C GLU A 706 -0.50 -5.82 13.24
N ILE A 707 0.00 -4.96 12.36
CA ILE A 707 1.12 -5.26 11.48
C ILE A 707 2.38 -4.57 12.02
N LYS A 708 3.46 -5.34 12.16
CA LYS A 708 4.80 -4.83 12.49
C LYS A 708 5.78 -5.25 11.41
N GLU A 709 6.42 -4.27 10.81
CA GLU A 709 7.42 -4.48 9.77
C GLU A 709 8.80 -4.07 10.26
N SER A 710 9.82 -4.88 9.92
CA SER A 710 11.21 -4.47 10.06
C SER A 710 11.65 -3.58 8.90
N GLU A 711 12.70 -2.78 9.09
CA GLU A 711 13.43 -2.22 7.95
C GLU A 711 14.14 -3.34 7.17
N TYR A 712 14.41 -3.11 5.89
CA TYR A 712 15.24 -4.01 5.09
C TYR A 712 16.66 -4.08 5.65
N GLY A 713 17.09 -5.28 6.06
CA GLY A 713 18.44 -5.54 6.56
C GLY A 713 19.16 -6.57 5.70
N ALA A 714 20.41 -6.29 5.33
CA ALA A 714 21.29 -7.28 4.70
C ALA A 714 22.40 -7.68 5.69
N GLU A 715 22.50 -8.96 6.00
CA GLU A 715 23.62 -9.48 6.79
C GLU A 715 24.85 -9.70 5.89
N ASN A 716 25.98 -9.08 6.26
CA ASN A 716 27.30 -9.29 5.66
C ASN A 716 27.34 -9.16 4.12
N ILE A 717 27.32 -7.92 3.62
CA ILE A 717 27.46 -7.66 2.18
C ILE A 717 28.90 -7.94 1.74
N LEU A 718 29.13 -8.99 0.95
CA LEU A 718 30.45 -9.29 0.37
C LEU A 718 30.57 -8.75 -1.04
N VAL A 719 31.68 -8.06 -1.33
CA VAL A 719 31.99 -7.60 -2.69
C VAL A 719 32.04 -8.79 -3.65
N GLY A 720 31.28 -8.69 -4.75
CA GLY A 720 31.16 -9.72 -5.78
C GLY A 720 30.06 -10.77 -5.54
N ILE A 721 29.38 -10.76 -4.39
CA ILE A 721 28.28 -11.68 -4.07
C ILE A 721 26.98 -10.89 -3.90
N PRO A 722 25.88 -11.25 -4.60
CA PRO A 722 24.60 -10.57 -4.45
C PRO A 722 24.13 -10.61 -2.99
N PRO A 723 23.85 -9.47 -2.35
CA PRO A 723 23.31 -9.46 -1.00
C PRO A 723 21.86 -9.92 -0.99
N VAL A 724 21.47 -10.54 0.13
CA VAL A 724 20.08 -10.88 0.44
C VAL A 724 19.60 -9.90 1.49
N TRP A 725 18.55 -9.15 1.15
CA TRP A 725 17.85 -8.24 2.04
C TRP A 725 16.68 -8.98 2.65
N THR A 726 16.62 -9.04 3.97
CA THR A 726 15.54 -9.69 4.69
C THR A 726 14.67 -8.61 5.35
N LYS A 727 13.36 -8.75 5.17
CA LYS A 727 12.32 -7.99 5.88
C LYS A 727 11.38 -8.95 6.56
N THR A 728 11.12 -8.71 7.84
CA THR A 728 10.22 -9.53 8.66
C THR A 728 8.92 -8.78 8.87
N ILE A 729 7.80 -9.47 8.65
CA ILE A 729 6.45 -8.92 8.77
C ILE A 729 5.71 -9.78 9.77
N GLU A 730 5.48 -9.24 10.96
CA GLU A 730 4.68 -9.88 11.99
C GLU A 730 3.25 -9.35 11.91
N VAL A 731 2.28 -10.23 11.71
CA VAL A 731 0.86 -9.89 11.68
C VAL A 731 0.19 -10.58 12.85
N TYR A 732 -0.41 -9.79 13.73
CA TYR A 732 -1.24 -10.27 14.83
C TYR A 732 -2.70 -9.91 14.56
N ASN A 733 -3.58 -10.88 14.75
CA ASN A 733 -5.00 -10.67 14.72
C ASN A 733 -5.51 -10.40 16.15
N PRO A 734 -5.81 -9.15 16.55
CA PRO A 734 -6.32 -8.84 17.88
C PRO A 734 -7.75 -9.36 18.11
N ASN A 735 -8.42 -9.76 17.04
CA ASN A 735 -9.78 -10.26 17.11
C ASN A 735 -9.82 -11.73 17.55
N THR A 736 -10.94 -12.17 18.11
CA THR A 736 -11.15 -13.56 18.55
C THR A 736 -11.54 -14.53 17.42
N TYR A 737 -11.61 -14.08 16.17
CA TYR A 737 -12.10 -14.84 15.00
C TYR A 737 -11.15 -14.73 13.80
N THR A 738 -11.39 -15.53 12.75
CA THR A 738 -10.51 -15.57 11.57
C THR A 738 -10.69 -14.35 10.66
N VAL A 739 -9.61 -13.67 10.30
CA VAL A 739 -9.59 -12.53 9.35
C VAL A 739 -8.69 -12.89 8.17
N SER A 740 -9.09 -12.50 6.95
CA SER A 740 -8.23 -12.57 5.77
C SER A 740 -7.98 -11.18 5.22
N ASN A 741 -6.74 -10.89 4.84
CA ASN A 741 -6.38 -9.60 4.24
C ASN A 741 -5.39 -9.81 3.09
N ILE A 742 -5.40 -8.89 2.13
CA ILE A 742 -4.35 -8.77 1.13
C ILE A 742 -3.31 -7.81 1.70
N PHE A 743 -2.05 -8.23 1.67
CA PHE A 743 -0.93 -7.42 2.10
C PHE A 743 -0.13 -7.05 0.87
N ASP A 744 0.27 -5.78 0.80
CA ASP A 744 1.12 -5.21 -0.22
C ASP A 744 2.39 -4.65 0.44
N ILE A 745 3.56 -5.02 -0.09
CA ILE A 745 4.84 -4.50 0.42
C ILE A 745 5.71 -4.02 -0.73
N GLU A 746 6.21 -2.80 -0.59
CA GLU A 746 7.16 -2.19 -1.51
C GLU A 746 8.47 -2.99 -1.56
N LEU A 747 8.89 -3.33 -2.78
CA LEU A 747 10.14 -3.99 -3.12
C LEU A 747 11.23 -2.96 -3.41
N LEU A 748 12.49 -3.35 -3.27
CA LEU A 748 13.60 -2.54 -3.75
C LEU A 748 13.53 -2.44 -5.28
N SER A 749 13.47 -1.22 -5.83
CA SER A 749 13.31 -0.93 -7.27
C SER A 749 14.25 -1.68 -8.24
N ASP A 750 15.36 -2.22 -7.75
CA ASP A 750 16.38 -2.96 -8.51
C ASP A 750 16.50 -4.44 -8.12
N PHE A 751 15.42 -5.04 -7.58
CA PHE A 751 15.40 -6.45 -7.23
C PHE A 751 15.67 -7.36 -8.43
N LEU A 752 16.45 -8.42 -8.20
CA LEU A 752 16.75 -9.48 -9.18
C LEU A 752 15.87 -10.71 -8.95
N ASN A 753 15.55 -10.99 -7.69
CA ASN A 753 14.71 -12.11 -7.28
C ASN A 753 14.09 -11.84 -5.92
N ILE A 754 12.92 -12.43 -5.67
CA ILE A 754 12.21 -12.36 -4.39
C ILE A 754 11.80 -13.76 -3.92
N ASP A 755 11.74 -13.94 -2.61
CA ASP A 755 11.26 -15.14 -1.95
C ASP A 755 10.47 -14.75 -0.70
N LEU A 756 9.24 -15.26 -0.57
CA LEU A 756 8.34 -14.97 0.54
C LEU A 756 7.95 -16.28 1.21
N THR A 757 8.30 -16.41 2.49
CA THR A 757 8.02 -17.61 3.28
C THR A 757 7.40 -17.25 4.63
N GLU A 758 6.62 -18.15 5.21
CA GLU A 758 6.28 -18.10 6.64
C GLU A 758 7.52 -18.49 7.48
N ASP A 759 7.54 -18.14 8.77
CA ASP A 759 8.68 -18.39 9.70
C ASP A 759 9.01 -19.89 9.87
N ASP A 760 8.08 -20.78 9.54
CA ASP A 760 8.30 -22.24 9.50
C ASP A 760 8.93 -22.74 8.18
N GLY A 761 9.19 -21.82 7.24
CA GLY A 761 9.79 -22.09 5.93
C GLY A 761 8.79 -22.51 4.85
N VAL A 762 7.48 -22.38 5.10
CA VAL A 762 6.45 -22.65 4.09
C VAL A 762 6.42 -21.52 3.05
N PRO A 763 6.56 -21.83 1.74
CA PRO A 763 6.49 -20.82 0.69
C PRO A 763 5.07 -20.27 0.54
N VAL A 764 4.96 -18.95 0.44
CA VAL A 764 3.69 -18.23 0.25
C VAL A 764 3.48 -17.93 -1.23
N ILE A 765 2.25 -18.05 -1.71
CA ILE A 765 1.91 -17.66 -3.09
C ILE A 765 1.69 -16.14 -3.11
N TYR A 766 2.41 -15.45 -3.99
CA TYR A 766 2.35 -13.99 -4.14
C TYR A 766 2.27 -13.58 -5.62
N SER A 767 1.85 -12.34 -5.86
CA SER A 767 1.94 -11.63 -7.15
C SER A 767 2.87 -10.42 -7.03
N ILE A 768 3.40 -9.95 -8.16
CA ILE A 768 4.19 -8.72 -8.24
C ILE A 768 3.41 -7.72 -9.08
N ASN A 769 3.11 -6.55 -8.52
CA ASN A 769 2.53 -5.43 -9.24
C ASN A 769 3.64 -4.44 -9.67
N SER A 770 3.47 -3.77 -10.81
CA SER A 770 4.49 -2.90 -11.40
C SER A 770 3.94 -1.64 -12.08
N GLU A 771 2.69 -1.26 -11.83
CA GLU A 771 2.07 -0.13 -12.54
C GLU A 771 2.56 1.24 -12.05
N ASP A 772 2.77 1.42 -10.74
CA ASP A 772 3.28 2.69 -10.16
C ASP A 772 4.51 2.51 -9.26
N ASP A 773 4.54 1.47 -8.41
CA ASP A 773 5.69 1.03 -7.60
C ASP A 773 5.80 -0.51 -7.65
N PHE A 774 7.01 -1.07 -7.49
CA PHE A 774 7.18 -2.53 -7.46
C PHE A 774 6.72 -3.07 -6.09
N THR A 775 5.54 -3.68 -6.02
CA THR A 775 5.04 -4.31 -4.77
C THR A 775 4.97 -5.83 -4.90
N VAL A 776 5.07 -6.52 -3.76
CA VAL A 776 4.70 -7.92 -3.64
C VAL A 776 3.39 -8.02 -2.86
N ASP A 777 2.42 -8.68 -3.47
CA ASP A 777 1.08 -8.81 -2.91
C ASP A 777 0.79 -10.27 -2.57
N TRP A 778 0.28 -10.53 -1.36
CA TRP A 778 -0.17 -11.87 -0.99
C TRP A 778 -1.41 -11.81 -0.11
N LYS A 779 -2.19 -12.89 -0.13
CA LYS A 779 -3.36 -13.05 0.74
C LYS A 779 -3.00 -13.89 1.95
N GLY A 780 -3.17 -13.33 3.15
CA GLY A 780 -2.98 -14.03 4.42
C GLY A 780 -4.30 -14.27 5.15
N THR A 781 -4.44 -15.43 5.81
CA THR A 781 -5.59 -15.77 6.66
C THR A 781 -5.10 -16.10 8.07
N PHE A 782 -5.70 -15.48 9.09
CA PHE A 782 -5.28 -15.53 10.50
C PHE A 782 -6.46 -15.89 11.37
N LYS A 783 -6.36 -16.95 12.17
CA LYS A 783 -7.33 -17.32 13.22
C LYS A 783 -7.36 -16.26 14.32
N GLY A 784 -8.36 -16.34 15.19
CA GLY A 784 -8.50 -15.41 16.31
C GLY A 784 -7.32 -15.45 17.27
N ASN A 785 -6.79 -14.28 17.64
CA ASN A 785 -5.59 -14.12 18.47
C ASN A 785 -4.34 -14.83 17.91
N GLU A 786 -4.33 -15.13 16.60
CA GLU A 786 -3.18 -15.75 15.94
C GLU A 786 -2.15 -14.67 15.57
N SER A 787 -0.87 -15.01 15.74
CA SER A 787 0.24 -14.28 15.15
C SER A 787 0.91 -15.15 14.10
N LYS A 788 1.18 -14.59 12.92
CA LYS A 788 2.08 -15.20 11.93
C LYS A 788 3.18 -14.23 11.56
N THR A 789 4.32 -14.79 11.21
CA THR A 789 5.49 -14.04 10.79
C THR A 789 5.84 -14.46 9.37
N TYR A 790 5.94 -13.49 8.48
CA TYR A 790 6.40 -13.66 7.10
C TYR A 790 7.81 -13.09 6.96
N ILE A 791 8.62 -13.76 6.14
CA ILE A 791 10.00 -13.42 5.85
C ILE A 791 10.09 -13.17 4.34
N LEU A 792 10.32 -11.91 3.97
CA LEU A 792 10.56 -11.50 2.60
C LEU A 792 12.07 -11.34 2.37
N ASN A 793 12.60 -12.12 1.43
CA ASN A 793 14.00 -12.06 1.00
C ASN A 793 14.10 -11.47 -0.41
N ILE A 794 14.87 -10.40 -0.56
CA ILE A 794 15.11 -9.72 -1.83
C ILE A 794 16.58 -9.81 -2.18
N ILE A 795 16.89 -10.24 -3.41
CA ILE A 795 18.26 -10.26 -3.94
C ILE A 795 18.47 -9.05 -4.82
N THR A 796 19.49 -8.24 -4.54
CA THR A 796 19.89 -7.11 -5.39
C THR A 796 21.27 -7.33 -6.02
N ALA A 797 21.70 -6.43 -6.90
CA ALA A 797 22.99 -6.55 -7.57
C ALA A 797 24.19 -6.43 -6.60
N PRO A 798 25.28 -7.19 -6.78
CA PRO A 798 26.44 -7.13 -5.89
C PRO A 798 27.24 -5.81 -6.06
N VAL A 799 27.98 -5.42 -5.02
CA VAL A 799 29.07 -4.45 -5.17
C VAL A 799 30.13 -5.06 -6.06
N ILE A 800 30.54 -4.35 -7.11
CA ILE A 800 31.50 -4.83 -8.08
C ILE A 800 32.80 -4.04 -8.00
N ARG A 801 33.91 -4.75 -8.17
CA ARG A 801 35.23 -4.15 -8.38
C ARG A 801 35.36 -3.70 -9.82
N THR A 802 35.50 -2.39 -10.06
CA THR A 802 35.51 -1.84 -11.42
C THR A 802 36.89 -1.47 -11.94
N GLN A 803 37.80 -1.04 -11.05
CA GLN A 803 39.15 -0.61 -11.41
C GLN A 803 40.17 -1.00 -10.34
N GLU A 804 41.40 -1.23 -10.77
CA GLU A 804 42.57 -1.45 -9.93
C GLU A 804 43.79 -0.81 -10.61
N SER A 805 44.54 -0.01 -9.85
CA SER A 805 45.85 0.49 -10.27
C SER A 805 46.89 0.28 -9.18
N LEU A 806 48.09 -0.11 -9.58
CA LEU A 806 49.23 -0.34 -8.69
C LEU A 806 50.29 0.73 -8.94
N ILE A 807 50.67 1.45 -7.90
CA ILE A 807 51.61 2.57 -7.95
C ILE A 807 52.73 2.32 -6.95
N VAL A 808 53.98 2.51 -7.35
CA VAL A 808 55.13 2.48 -6.43
C VAL A 808 55.25 3.85 -5.77
N LEU A 809 55.15 3.92 -4.44
CA LEU A 809 55.25 5.15 -3.67
C LEU A 809 56.70 5.47 -3.28
N ASP A 810 57.45 4.47 -2.83
CA ASP A 810 58.83 4.62 -2.38
C ASP A 810 59.65 3.33 -2.61
N SER A 811 60.97 3.46 -2.66
CA SER A 811 61.90 2.33 -2.81
C SER A 811 63.16 2.58 -1.98
N ASP A 812 63.36 1.76 -0.94
CA ASP A 812 64.54 1.82 -0.05
C ASP A 812 65.60 0.78 -0.45
N GLY A 813 65.62 0.37 -1.71
CA GLY A 813 66.54 -0.63 -2.27
C GLY A 813 66.15 -2.09 -2.01
N ASP A 814 65.69 -2.43 -0.80
CA ASP A 814 65.28 -3.79 -0.42
C ASP A 814 63.76 -3.97 -0.31
N THR A 815 63.02 -2.88 -0.03
CA THR A 815 61.55 -2.81 0.01
C THR A 815 61.01 -1.75 -0.96
N LEU A 816 59.88 -2.07 -1.59
CA LEU A 816 59.03 -1.21 -2.41
C LEU A 816 57.75 -0.95 -1.63
N GLN A 817 57.47 0.30 -1.30
CA GLN A 817 56.16 0.65 -0.77
C GLN A 817 55.19 0.81 -1.94
N MET A 818 54.16 -0.03 -1.97
CA MET A 818 53.17 -0.11 -3.03
C MET A 818 51.86 0.54 -2.56
N LEU A 819 51.18 1.23 -3.47
CA LEU A 819 49.81 1.68 -3.34
C LEU A 819 48.94 0.91 -4.33
N ALA A 820 47.95 0.16 -3.84
CA ALA A 820 46.85 -0.34 -4.63
C ALA A 820 45.64 0.59 -4.47
N ASP A 821 45.25 1.27 -5.56
CA ASP A 821 44.02 2.06 -5.63
C ASP A 821 42.94 1.24 -6.32
N ILE A 822 41.87 0.92 -5.60
CA ILE A 822 40.81 -0.01 -5.99
C ILE A 822 39.48 0.73 -5.95
N THR A 823 38.77 0.78 -7.07
CA THR A 823 37.42 1.35 -7.10
C THR A 823 36.38 0.23 -7.00
N LEU A 824 35.48 0.37 -6.01
CA LEU A 824 34.28 -0.44 -5.86
C LEU A 824 33.06 0.38 -6.24
N LYS A 825 32.14 -0.20 -7.01
CA LYS A 825 30.86 0.43 -7.39
C LYS A 825 29.69 -0.36 -6.80
N ASN A 826 28.76 0.34 -6.17
CA ASN A 826 27.43 -0.18 -5.86
C ASN A 826 26.49 0.17 -7.02
N PRO A 827 26.03 -0.80 -7.83
CA PRO A 827 25.08 -0.56 -8.91
C PRO A 827 23.62 -0.52 -8.45
N SER A 828 23.36 -0.77 -7.16
CA SER A 828 22.00 -0.88 -6.61
C SER A 828 21.34 0.48 -6.38
N GLY A 829 20.00 0.48 -6.36
CA GLY A 829 19.17 1.59 -5.92
C GLY A 829 19.21 1.84 -4.41
N ALA A 830 19.71 0.89 -3.62
CA ALA A 830 19.83 0.97 -2.16
C ALA A 830 21.28 1.22 -1.66
N ASP A 831 21.40 1.85 -0.49
CA ASP A 831 22.66 2.11 0.21
C ASP A 831 23.20 0.84 0.89
N TYR A 832 24.46 0.49 0.66
CA TYR A 832 25.06 -0.73 1.22
C TYR A 832 25.95 -0.39 2.42
N LYS A 833 25.63 -0.95 3.59
CA LYS A 833 26.36 -0.74 4.84
C LYS A 833 27.21 -1.95 5.20
N ASN A 834 28.31 -1.73 5.92
CA ASN A 834 29.21 -2.79 6.40
C ASN A 834 29.68 -3.75 5.29
N VAL A 835 30.09 -3.18 4.15
CA VAL A 835 30.53 -3.96 3.00
C VAL A 835 31.90 -4.56 3.30
N THR A 836 31.99 -5.88 3.20
CA THR A 836 33.23 -6.63 3.38
C THR A 836 33.91 -6.84 2.03
N PHE A 837 35.12 -6.30 1.91
CA PHE A 837 35.99 -6.51 0.76
C PHE A 837 37.18 -7.38 1.16
N ILE A 838 37.44 -8.46 0.41
CA ILE A 838 38.58 -9.36 0.64
C ILE A 838 39.62 -9.10 -0.44
N TYR A 839 40.78 -8.59 -0.04
CA TYR A 839 41.91 -8.38 -0.94
C TYR A 839 42.86 -9.59 -0.92
N PRO A 840 43.11 -10.27 -2.06
CA PRO A 840 43.66 -11.63 -2.10
C PRO A 840 45.18 -11.78 -1.86
N GLU A 841 45.84 -10.88 -1.15
CA GLU A 841 47.29 -10.95 -0.91
C GLU A 841 47.61 -10.82 0.60
N GLY A 842 48.49 -11.70 1.12
CA GLY A 842 49.00 -11.65 2.50
C GLY A 842 50.04 -10.54 2.65
N LEU A 843 49.59 -9.30 2.53
CA LEU A 843 50.44 -8.12 2.48
C LEU A 843 50.87 -7.66 3.88
N ASP A 844 52.07 -7.08 3.97
CA ASP A 844 52.46 -6.29 5.14
C ASP A 844 51.85 -4.90 5.01
N VAL A 845 50.58 -4.80 5.41
CA VAL A 845 49.75 -3.60 5.23
C VAL A 845 50.24 -2.49 6.14
N VAL A 846 50.61 -1.36 5.54
CA VAL A 846 51.01 -0.14 6.26
C VAL A 846 49.78 0.65 6.68
N ASN A 847 48.86 0.92 5.73
CA ASN A 847 47.56 1.50 6.02
C ASN A 847 46.54 1.19 4.91
N ILE A 848 45.26 1.37 5.25
CA ILE A 848 44.16 1.29 4.28
C ILE A 848 43.27 2.51 4.51
N THR A 849 43.03 3.29 3.45
CA THR A 849 42.19 4.48 3.51
C THR A 849 41.13 4.49 2.40
N ASP A 850 40.03 5.20 2.64
CA ASP A 850 39.05 5.51 1.59
C ASP A 850 39.48 6.72 0.73
N SER A 851 38.63 7.08 -0.24
CA SER A 851 38.80 8.22 -1.13
C SER A 851 38.84 9.59 -0.41
N TYR A 852 38.44 9.66 0.86
CA TYR A 852 38.43 10.86 1.68
C TYR A 852 39.61 10.89 2.68
N GLY A 853 40.44 9.84 2.70
CA GLY A 853 41.58 9.69 3.61
C GLY A 853 41.22 9.14 4.98
N THR A 854 40.01 8.60 5.17
CA THR A 854 39.57 7.94 6.40
C THR A 854 40.22 6.57 6.51
N LEU A 855 40.78 6.23 7.67
CA LEU A 855 41.31 4.89 7.93
C LEU A 855 40.17 3.88 8.00
N LEU A 856 40.28 2.80 7.22
CA LEU A 856 39.33 1.69 7.22
C LEU A 856 39.80 0.58 8.17
N GLU A 857 38.85 -0.08 8.83
CA GLU A 857 39.16 -1.25 9.65
C GLU A 857 39.51 -2.44 8.76
N TYR A 858 40.58 -3.16 9.11
CA TYR A 858 40.98 -4.36 8.41
C TYR A 858 41.54 -5.43 9.34
N SER A 859 41.46 -6.68 8.90
CA SER A 859 42.08 -7.83 9.57
C SER A 859 42.77 -8.72 8.55
N ILE A 860 43.89 -9.33 8.95
CA ILE A 860 44.67 -10.22 8.09
C ILE A 860 44.30 -11.66 8.45
N VAL A 861 43.85 -12.42 7.47
CA VAL A 861 43.52 -13.85 7.58
C VAL A 861 44.29 -14.64 6.52
N ASP A 862 44.36 -15.97 6.64
CA ASP A 862 45.09 -16.83 5.70
C ASP A 862 44.64 -16.67 4.23
N SER A 863 43.42 -16.20 4.00
CA SER A 863 42.83 -15.96 2.67
C SER A 863 43.08 -14.56 2.10
N GLY A 864 43.73 -13.66 2.84
CA GLY A 864 44.00 -12.28 2.43
C GLY A 864 43.66 -11.22 3.49
N THR A 865 43.61 -9.96 3.08
CA THR A 865 43.22 -8.84 3.96
C THR A 865 41.71 -8.58 3.85
N ILE A 866 40.97 -8.71 4.95
CA ILE A 866 39.55 -8.37 5.06
C ILE A 866 39.45 -6.89 5.41
N ILE A 867 38.77 -6.10 4.59
CA ILE A 867 38.57 -4.66 4.74
C ILE A 867 37.07 -4.39 4.96
N GLN A 868 36.74 -3.64 6.01
CA GLN A 868 35.38 -3.25 6.35
C GLN A 868 35.10 -1.84 5.85
N ILE A 869 34.08 -1.70 5.00
CA ILE A 869 33.68 -0.42 4.40
C ILE A 869 32.35 -0.03 5.03
N PRO A 870 32.28 1.09 5.78
CA PRO A 870 31.10 1.45 6.54
C PRO A 870 29.84 1.68 5.69
N LEU A 871 29.99 2.33 4.53
CA LEU A 871 28.88 2.69 3.64
C LEU A 871 29.36 2.88 2.20
N ILE A 872 28.62 2.32 1.25
CA ILE A 872 28.69 2.66 -0.18
C ILE A 872 27.28 3.07 -0.61
N LYS A 873 27.09 4.34 -0.97
CA LYS A 873 25.77 4.86 -1.36
C LYS A 873 25.26 4.23 -2.66
N ASN A 874 23.96 4.28 -2.88
CA ASN A 874 23.33 3.87 -4.12
C ASN A 874 23.95 4.55 -5.36
N ASP A 875 24.05 3.80 -6.46
CA ASP A 875 24.75 4.15 -7.73
C ASP A 875 26.09 4.90 -7.57
N SER A 876 26.80 4.70 -6.45
CA SER A 876 28.04 5.40 -6.13
C SER A 876 29.25 4.50 -6.23
N SER A 877 30.43 5.11 -6.32
CA SER A 877 31.71 4.41 -6.28
C SER A 877 32.58 4.96 -5.17
N ILE A 878 33.31 4.07 -4.51
CA ILE A 878 34.31 4.40 -3.51
C ILE A 878 35.66 3.86 -3.96
N SER A 879 36.71 4.66 -3.80
CA SER A 879 38.09 4.19 -3.98
C SER A 879 38.69 3.82 -2.64
N ILE A 880 39.40 2.70 -2.62
CA ILE A 880 40.13 2.17 -1.47
C ILE A 880 41.61 2.17 -1.84
N ASN A 881 42.39 2.84 -1.01
CA ASN A 881 43.84 2.94 -1.13
C ASN A 881 44.47 2.01 -0.10
N ILE A 882 45.15 0.97 -0.56
CA ILE A 882 45.89 0.03 0.28
C ILE A 882 47.38 0.33 0.11
N ILE A 883 48.04 0.81 1.16
CA ILE A 883 49.49 0.98 1.17
C ILE A 883 50.11 -0.23 1.87
N TYR A 884 51.06 -0.88 1.23
CA TYR A 884 51.75 -2.06 1.76
C TYR A 884 53.20 -2.12 1.31
N ASP A 885 54.05 -2.78 2.09
CA ASP A 885 55.45 -2.99 1.74
C ASP A 885 55.62 -4.32 0.99
N ALA A 886 56.35 -4.28 -0.13
CA ALA A 886 56.73 -5.42 -0.97
C ALA A 886 58.27 -5.51 -1.05
N TYR A 887 58.86 -6.69 -1.24
CA TYR A 887 60.34 -6.85 -1.32
C TYR A 887 60.80 -7.06 -2.77
N SER A 888 61.97 -6.52 -3.16
CA SER A 888 62.56 -6.68 -4.52
C SER A 888 63.67 -7.74 -4.55
N ASP A 889 63.81 -8.48 -5.65
CA ASP A 889 64.93 -9.42 -5.84
C ASP A 889 66.25 -8.65 -6.05
N VAL A 890 67.36 -9.16 -5.51
CA VAL A 890 68.70 -8.61 -5.72
C VAL A 890 69.47 -9.47 -6.72
N LEU A 891 69.88 -8.88 -7.84
CA LEU A 891 70.73 -9.51 -8.85
C LEU A 891 71.96 -8.63 -9.08
N VAL A 892 73.16 -9.18 -8.94
CA VAL A 892 74.42 -8.45 -9.15
C VAL A 892 75.37 -9.29 -10.01
N ILE A 893 75.96 -8.70 -11.04
CA ILE A 893 77.07 -9.30 -11.80
C ILE A 893 78.38 -8.57 -11.51
N ASN A 894 79.43 -9.34 -11.24
CA ASN A 894 80.78 -8.84 -11.07
C ASN A 894 81.77 -9.52 -12.01
N LEU A 895 82.73 -8.76 -12.50
CA LEU A 895 83.81 -9.23 -13.36
C LEU A 895 85.13 -9.32 -12.59
N ASP A 896 85.95 -10.32 -12.88
CA ASP A 896 87.23 -10.51 -12.17
C ASP A 896 88.31 -9.49 -12.57
N ASN A 897 88.16 -8.87 -13.74
CA ASN A 897 89.03 -7.83 -14.26
C ASN A 897 88.26 -6.80 -15.11
N LEU A 898 88.81 -5.60 -15.26
CA LEU A 898 88.21 -4.54 -16.09
C LEU A 898 88.82 -4.47 -17.50
N THR A 899 89.92 -5.19 -17.76
CA THR A 899 90.59 -5.20 -19.06
C THR A 899 91.14 -6.58 -19.41
N TYR A 900 90.79 -7.10 -20.59
CA TYR A 900 91.18 -8.44 -21.03
C TYR A 900 91.90 -8.38 -22.39
N THR A 901 92.98 -9.15 -22.55
CA THR A 901 93.85 -9.10 -23.76
C THR A 901 93.64 -10.28 -24.72
N LYS A 902 92.79 -11.27 -24.36
CA LYS A 902 92.29 -12.33 -25.26
C LYS A 902 91.32 -13.29 -24.54
N GLY A 903 90.12 -13.49 -25.09
CA GLY A 903 89.48 -14.81 -25.18
C GLY A 903 88.74 -15.40 -23.97
N LYS A 904 88.98 -14.95 -22.72
CA LYS A 904 88.33 -15.48 -21.50
C LYS A 904 88.09 -14.38 -20.46
N THR A 905 86.87 -14.30 -19.91
CA THR A 905 86.44 -13.37 -18.86
C THR A 905 85.71 -14.15 -17.78
N ASN A 906 86.10 -14.05 -16.50
CA ASN A 906 85.34 -14.70 -15.43
C ASN A 906 84.30 -13.73 -14.89
N TYR A 907 83.11 -14.24 -14.63
CA TYR A 907 82.04 -13.48 -14.02
C TYR A 907 81.45 -14.23 -12.84
N THR A 908 80.97 -13.46 -11.87
CA THR A 908 80.17 -13.95 -10.75
C THR A 908 78.80 -13.30 -10.84
N VAL A 909 77.73 -14.09 -10.83
CA VAL A 909 76.37 -13.60 -10.63
C VAL A 909 75.93 -13.99 -9.23
N LEU A 910 75.58 -12.99 -8.42
CA LEU A 910 74.89 -13.18 -7.15
C LEU A 910 73.40 -12.90 -7.40
N TYR A 911 72.56 -13.86 -7.04
CA TYR A 911 71.10 -13.70 -7.04
C TYR A 911 70.54 -14.02 -5.66
N VAL A 912 69.75 -13.10 -5.10
CA VAL A 912 69.03 -13.26 -3.83
C VAL A 912 67.55 -12.98 -4.08
N PRO A 913 66.67 -13.99 -4.00
CA PRO A 913 65.25 -13.76 -4.26
C PRO A 913 64.53 -13.21 -3.02
N SER A 914 63.56 -12.35 -3.26
CA SER A 914 62.62 -11.76 -2.30
C SER A 914 61.50 -12.73 -1.89
N ARG A 915 61.34 -13.86 -2.60
CA ARG A 915 60.34 -14.90 -2.32
C ARG A 915 60.81 -16.30 -2.75
N ASP A 916 60.14 -17.34 -2.26
CA ASP A 916 60.41 -18.71 -2.69
C ASP A 916 59.95 -18.92 -4.15
N GLU A 917 60.88 -19.27 -5.02
CA GLU A 917 60.62 -19.50 -6.44
C GLU A 917 60.96 -20.95 -6.80
N ARG A 918 59.99 -21.66 -7.38
CA ARG A 918 60.22 -23.05 -7.83
C ARG A 918 61.25 -23.11 -8.96
N GLN A 919 61.28 -22.11 -9.83
CA GLN A 919 62.17 -22.06 -10.99
C GLN A 919 62.44 -20.61 -11.40
N VAL A 920 63.71 -20.23 -11.47
CA VAL A 920 64.18 -18.93 -11.96
C VAL A 920 65.15 -19.15 -13.11
N GLN A 921 65.01 -18.40 -14.20
CA GLN A 921 65.88 -18.45 -15.37
C GLN A 921 66.72 -17.18 -15.44
N LEU A 922 68.05 -17.31 -15.34
CA LEU A 922 68.99 -16.21 -15.56
C LEU A 922 69.46 -16.23 -17.02
N SER A 923 69.20 -15.17 -17.78
CA SER A 923 69.69 -14.95 -19.13
C SER A 923 70.88 -14.00 -19.10
N LEU A 924 72.02 -14.43 -19.62
CA LEU A 924 73.24 -13.65 -19.73
C LEU A 924 73.56 -13.36 -21.19
N GLU A 925 73.80 -12.10 -21.53
CA GLU A 925 74.08 -11.62 -22.90
C GLU A 925 75.34 -10.73 -22.89
N VAL A 926 76.20 -10.87 -23.89
CA VAL A 926 77.41 -10.04 -24.06
C VAL A 926 77.32 -9.24 -25.34
N LEU A 927 77.34 -7.91 -25.19
CA LEU A 927 77.20 -6.95 -26.27
C LEU A 927 78.56 -6.34 -26.63
N GLY A 928 78.79 -6.14 -27.93
CA GLY A 928 80.03 -5.58 -28.45
C GLY A 928 80.22 -4.07 -28.20
N PRO A 929 81.39 -3.50 -28.56
CA PRO A 929 81.69 -2.10 -28.33
C PRO A 929 80.81 -1.16 -29.17
N SER A 930 80.27 -0.15 -28.49
CA SER A 930 79.22 0.79 -28.91
C SER A 930 79.49 1.63 -30.17
N SER A 931 80.58 1.36 -30.89
CA SER A 931 80.99 2.06 -32.12
C SER A 931 80.77 1.25 -33.41
N SER A 932 80.38 -0.04 -33.34
CA SER A 932 79.77 -0.73 -34.49
C SER A 932 78.28 -0.38 -34.56
N LYS A 933 77.79 0.02 -35.73
CA LYS A 933 76.42 0.51 -35.92
C LYS A 933 75.32 -0.55 -35.76
N ASP A 934 75.72 -1.80 -35.49
CA ASP A 934 74.87 -2.91 -35.06
C ASP A 934 75.53 -3.49 -33.80
N LEU A 935 74.87 -3.37 -32.63
CA LEU A 935 75.29 -4.00 -31.36
C LEU A 935 74.89 -5.48 -31.42
N ASP A 936 75.56 -6.26 -32.25
CA ASP A 936 75.30 -7.70 -32.35
C ASP A 936 75.68 -8.38 -31.01
N THR A 937 74.76 -9.18 -30.46
CA THR A 937 75.03 -10.02 -29.28
C THR A 937 76.11 -11.04 -29.63
N PHE A 938 77.29 -10.94 -29.01
CA PHE A 938 78.44 -11.80 -29.29
C PHE A 938 78.35 -13.15 -28.58
N TYR A 939 77.62 -13.21 -27.47
CA TYR A 939 77.41 -14.41 -26.68
C TYR A 939 76.10 -14.28 -25.90
N ALA A 940 75.35 -15.38 -25.79
CA ALA A 940 74.20 -15.46 -24.90
C ALA A 940 74.13 -16.85 -24.28
N GLU A 941 73.75 -16.92 -23.00
CA GLU A 941 73.60 -18.15 -22.24
C GLU A 941 72.42 -18.03 -21.28
N VAL A 942 71.80 -19.17 -20.96
CA VAL A 942 70.71 -19.26 -20.01
C VAL A 942 71.09 -20.25 -18.92
N ILE A 943 71.02 -19.79 -17.67
CA ILE A 943 71.28 -20.59 -16.46
C ILE A 943 69.96 -20.75 -15.71
N LEU A 944 69.60 -21.99 -15.40
CA LEU A 944 68.33 -22.29 -14.76
C LEU A 944 68.56 -22.67 -13.28
N LEU A 945 67.85 -22.00 -12.38
CA LEU A 945 67.89 -22.20 -10.94
C LEU A 945 66.58 -22.84 -10.48
N GLU A 946 66.67 -24.01 -9.83
CA GLU A 946 65.51 -24.74 -9.31
C GLU A 946 65.44 -24.62 -7.79
N ASN A 947 64.23 -24.41 -7.27
CA ASN A 947 63.88 -24.31 -5.85
C ASN A 947 64.75 -23.29 -5.09
N VAL A 948 64.70 -22.04 -5.54
CA VAL A 948 65.43 -20.94 -4.90
C VAL A 948 64.62 -20.44 -3.71
N SER A 949 65.23 -20.47 -2.53
CA SER A 949 64.57 -20.03 -1.30
C SER A 949 64.78 -18.55 -1.04
N VAL A 950 63.76 -17.91 -0.50
CA VAL A 950 63.75 -16.50 -0.10
C VAL A 950 64.97 -16.13 0.76
N HIS A 951 65.62 -14.99 0.44
CA HIS A 951 66.84 -14.47 1.06
C HIS A 951 68.08 -15.37 1.04
N LYS A 952 68.04 -16.51 0.34
CA LYS A 952 69.20 -17.40 0.23
C LYS A 952 70.04 -17.02 -0.98
N GLU A 953 71.26 -16.56 -0.71
CA GLU A 953 72.22 -16.20 -1.76
C GLU A 953 72.54 -17.39 -2.67
N VAL A 954 72.35 -17.18 -3.98
CA VAL A 954 72.81 -18.06 -5.04
C VAL A 954 73.96 -17.38 -5.76
N ASN A 955 75.16 -17.92 -5.57
CA ASN A 955 76.37 -17.45 -6.25
C ASN A 955 76.73 -18.38 -7.40
N ILE A 956 76.84 -17.82 -8.61
CA ILE A 956 77.19 -18.54 -9.84
C ILE A 956 78.53 -17.99 -10.32
N PHE A 957 79.54 -18.85 -10.40
CA PHE A 957 80.87 -18.50 -10.89
C PHE A 957 81.14 -19.23 -12.20
N ASP A 958 81.38 -18.51 -13.29
CA ASP A 958 81.69 -19.13 -14.58
C ASP A 958 82.69 -18.30 -15.42
N THR A 959 83.22 -18.93 -16.47
CA THR A 959 84.17 -18.34 -17.41
C THR A 959 83.56 -18.18 -18.79
N LEU A 960 83.29 -16.94 -19.17
CA LEU A 960 82.90 -16.55 -20.51
C LEU A 960 84.08 -16.70 -21.48
N ASN A 961 83.98 -17.61 -22.45
CA ASN A 961 84.97 -17.76 -23.52
C ASN A 961 84.43 -17.16 -24.82
N PHE A 962 84.86 -15.95 -25.20
CA PHE A 962 84.43 -15.30 -26.44
C PHE A 962 85.63 -14.70 -27.19
N ASN A 963 85.60 -14.69 -28.52
CA ASN A 963 86.72 -14.26 -29.38
C ASN A 963 86.45 -12.86 -29.99
N PRO A 964 86.87 -11.77 -29.33
CA PRO A 964 86.58 -10.40 -29.78
C PRO A 964 87.34 -10.05 -31.08
N SER A 965 86.63 -9.52 -32.07
CA SER A 965 87.17 -9.13 -33.37
C SER A 965 87.74 -7.71 -33.41
N ALA A 966 87.39 -6.87 -32.44
CA ALA A 966 87.87 -5.49 -32.29
C ALA A 966 88.13 -5.14 -30.81
N SER A 967 89.12 -4.27 -30.57
CA SER A 967 89.38 -3.68 -29.26
C SER A 967 88.28 -2.67 -28.90
N GLY A 968 87.79 -2.70 -27.66
CA GLY A 968 86.76 -1.79 -27.17
C GLY A 968 86.07 -2.28 -25.90
N VAL A 969 85.12 -1.49 -25.40
CA VAL A 969 84.34 -1.78 -24.19
C VAL A 969 83.16 -2.69 -24.54
N TYR A 970 83.12 -3.89 -23.99
CA TYR A 970 81.99 -4.83 -24.08
C TYR A 970 81.11 -4.70 -22.84
N THR A 971 79.83 -5.03 -22.97
CA THR A 971 78.87 -5.05 -21.85
C THR A 971 78.36 -6.46 -21.64
N ILE A 972 78.44 -6.97 -20.41
CA ILE A 972 77.76 -8.20 -19.99
C ILE A 972 76.47 -7.80 -19.27
N LEU A 973 75.35 -8.38 -19.67
CA LEU A 973 74.02 -8.09 -19.15
C LEU A 973 73.40 -9.39 -18.65
N VAL A 974 72.88 -9.39 -17.42
CA VAL A 974 72.18 -10.53 -16.82
C VAL A 974 70.75 -10.12 -16.48
N ARG A 975 69.78 -10.97 -16.80
CA ARG A 975 68.36 -10.80 -16.47
C ARG A 975 67.81 -12.06 -15.81
N ALA A 976 67.10 -11.94 -14.70
CA ALA A 976 66.38 -13.02 -14.04
C ALA A 976 64.92 -13.04 -14.48
N TYR A 977 64.39 -14.24 -14.76
CA TYR A 977 63.01 -14.46 -15.16
C TYR A 977 62.32 -15.49 -14.25
N SER A 978 61.09 -15.22 -13.82
CA SER A 978 60.17 -16.22 -13.27
C SER A 978 58.84 -16.13 -14.03
N LYS A 979 58.32 -17.28 -14.50
CA LYS A 979 57.08 -17.39 -15.32
C LYS A 979 57.04 -16.35 -16.46
N ASP A 980 58.14 -16.23 -17.20
CA ASP A 980 58.32 -15.33 -18.34
C ASP A 980 58.30 -13.81 -18.03
N ARG A 981 58.28 -13.38 -16.76
CA ARG A 981 58.48 -11.97 -16.35
C ARG A 981 59.92 -11.72 -15.89
N ILE A 982 60.51 -10.58 -16.27
CA ILE A 982 61.80 -10.13 -15.73
C ILE A 982 61.57 -9.70 -14.27
N ILE A 983 62.29 -10.34 -13.34
CA ILE A 983 62.21 -10.07 -11.90
C ILE A 983 63.48 -9.38 -11.35
N GLY A 984 64.57 -9.37 -12.12
CA GLY A 984 65.77 -8.59 -11.83
C GLY A 984 66.70 -8.47 -13.04
N SER A 985 67.55 -7.44 -13.09
CA SER A 985 68.57 -7.29 -14.14
C SER A 985 69.76 -6.48 -13.66
N ASP A 986 70.96 -6.85 -14.10
CA ASP A 986 72.19 -6.09 -13.83
C ASP A 986 73.16 -6.19 -15.00
N TYR A 987 74.08 -5.23 -15.12
CA TYR A 987 75.08 -5.22 -16.19
C TYR A 987 76.43 -4.68 -15.73
N GLU A 988 77.48 -5.17 -16.36
CA GLU A 988 78.83 -4.66 -16.17
C GLU A 988 79.55 -4.42 -17.50
N THR A 989 80.53 -3.52 -17.49
CA THR A 989 81.30 -3.19 -18.69
C THR A 989 82.78 -3.49 -18.51
N PHE A 990 83.41 -3.99 -19.57
CA PHE A 990 84.83 -4.33 -19.52
C PHE A 990 85.51 -4.08 -20.86
N ASN A 991 86.78 -3.69 -20.81
CA ASN A 991 87.54 -3.34 -22.00
C ASN A 991 88.31 -4.55 -22.54
N VAL A 992 88.37 -4.69 -23.86
CA VAL A 992 89.18 -5.70 -24.54
C VAL A 992 90.23 -5.01 -25.40
N GLU A 993 91.50 -5.37 -25.23
CA GLU A 993 92.61 -4.83 -26.03
C GLU A 993 93.18 -5.87 -27.01
N VAL A 994 92.95 -5.63 -28.31
CA VAL A 994 93.56 -6.33 -29.46
C VAL A 994 94.69 -5.45 -30.03
N GLY A 995 95.91 -5.98 -30.15
CA GLY A 995 97.13 -5.19 -30.47
C GLY A 995 97.17 -4.45 -31.83
N PRO A 996 98.02 -3.42 -32.00
CA PRO A 996 97.82 -2.34 -32.97
C PRO A 996 98.30 -2.60 -34.41
N ILE A 997 97.51 -2.15 -35.41
CA ILE A 997 97.93 -1.95 -36.81
C ILE A 997 97.85 -0.45 -37.18
N LYS A 998 99.02 0.14 -37.47
CA LYS A 998 99.34 1.44 -38.11
C LYS A 998 98.20 2.44 -38.46
N THR A 999 98.05 3.52 -37.67
CA THR A 999 97.40 4.78 -38.15
C THR A 999 97.96 6.08 -37.53
N MET A 1000 98.98 6.01 -36.68
CA MET A 1000 99.51 7.15 -35.88
C MET A 1000 100.25 8.26 -36.66
N TYR A 1001 100.40 8.17 -37.98
CA TYR A 1001 101.16 9.15 -38.78
C TYR A 1001 100.31 10.25 -39.46
N MET A 1002 98.99 10.09 -39.61
CA MET A 1002 98.19 11.02 -40.44
C MET A 1002 97.62 12.24 -39.69
N VAL A 1003 97.36 12.14 -38.38
CA VAL A 1003 96.70 13.23 -37.65
C VAL A 1003 97.65 14.39 -37.31
N GLY A 1004 98.93 14.10 -37.10
CA GLY A 1004 99.94 15.13 -36.81
C GLY A 1004 100.25 16.08 -37.98
N ILE A 1005 100.10 15.61 -39.22
CA ILE A 1005 100.38 16.42 -40.42
C ILE A 1005 99.29 17.47 -40.66
N TYR A 1006 98.03 17.16 -40.35
CA TYR A 1006 96.90 18.06 -40.64
C TYR A 1006 96.85 19.30 -39.74
N LEU A 1007 97.22 19.18 -38.46
CA LEU A 1007 97.19 20.30 -37.50
C LEU A 1007 98.34 21.31 -37.71
N VAL A 1008 99.51 20.85 -38.15
CA VAL A 1008 100.61 21.76 -38.49
C VAL A 1008 100.30 22.55 -39.77
N GLY A 1009 99.57 21.95 -40.72
CA GLY A 1009 99.14 22.62 -41.95
C GLY A 1009 98.16 23.77 -41.72
N SER A 1010 97.20 23.61 -40.80
CA SER A 1010 96.19 24.66 -40.52
C SER A 1010 96.78 25.89 -39.83
N LEU A 1011 97.80 25.72 -38.98
CA LEU A 1011 98.47 26.84 -38.30
C LEU A 1011 99.30 27.71 -39.27
N ILE A 1012 99.93 27.10 -40.28
CA ILE A 1012 100.72 27.81 -41.31
C ILE A 1012 99.80 28.63 -42.21
N PHE A 1013 98.61 28.13 -42.54
CA PHE A 1013 97.66 28.83 -43.42
C PHE A 1013 97.10 30.12 -42.78
N LEU A 1014 96.87 30.10 -41.47
CA LEU A 1014 96.42 31.28 -40.71
C LEU A 1014 97.48 32.39 -40.68
N LEU A 1015 98.76 32.01 -40.51
CA LEU A 1015 99.89 32.94 -40.48
C LEU A 1015 100.15 33.61 -41.84
N ILE A 1016 100.02 32.88 -42.95
CA ILE A 1016 100.17 33.44 -44.32
C ILE A 1016 99.04 34.44 -44.62
N SER A 1017 97.81 34.13 -44.20
CA SER A 1017 96.65 35.00 -44.41
C SER A 1017 96.80 36.35 -43.69
N LEU A 1018 97.34 36.36 -42.46
CA LEU A 1018 97.65 37.58 -41.71
C LEU A 1018 98.80 38.40 -42.32
N MET A 1019 99.78 37.75 -42.96
CA MET A 1019 100.90 38.43 -43.64
C MET A 1019 100.45 39.14 -44.94
N LEU A 1020 99.51 38.57 -45.70
CA LEU A 1020 98.98 39.17 -46.93
C LEU A 1020 98.18 40.46 -46.67
N VAL A 1021 97.43 40.54 -45.57
CA VAL A 1021 96.69 41.76 -45.18
C VAL A 1021 97.64 42.91 -44.82
N ARG A 1022 98.81 42.62 -44.22
CA ARG A 1022 99.83 43.63 -43.92
C ARG A 1022 100.58 44.12 -45.18
N LEU A 1023 100.79 43.27 -46.18
CA LEU A 1023 101.45 43.64 -47.44
C LEU A 1023 100.57 44.54 -48.32
N TYR A 1024 99.24 44.38 -48.29
CA TYR A 1024 98.34 45.20 -49.10
C TYR A 1024 98.32 46.67 -48.64
N ARG A 1025 98.25 46.94 -47.33
CA ARG A 1025 98.28 48.32 -46.79
C ARG A 1025 99.63 49.04 -46.99
N LYS A 1026 100.74 48.30 -47.10
CA LYS A 1026 102.07 48.90 -47.32
C LYS A 1026 102.28 49.37 -48.77
N LYS A 1027 101.57 48.78 -49.74
CA LYS A 1027 101.64 49.17 -51.16
C LYS A 1027 100.90 50.49 -51.42
N GLU A 1028 99.73 50.67 -50.82
CA GLU A 1028 98.94 51.90 -50.94
C GLU A 1028 99.66 53.14 -50.35
N PHE A 1029 100.47 52.95 -49.30
CA PHE A 1029 101.30 54.03 -48.75
C PHE A 1029 102.50 54.38 -49.63
N ASN A 1030 103.09 53.40 -50.33
CA ASN A 1030 104.25 53.62 -51.21
C ASN A 1030 103.86 54.29 -52.54
N ASP A 1031 102.69 53.97 -53.09
CA ASP A 1031 102.20 54.58 -54.33
C ASP A 1031 101.86 56.07 -54.13
N ASN A 1032 101.34 56.45 -52.96
CA ASN A 1032 101.13 57.86 -52.58
C ASN A 1032 102.44 58.65 -52.38
N LEU A 1033 103.52 57.99 -51.96
CA LEU A 1033 104.85 58.61 -51.77
C LEU A 1033 105.56 58.89 -53.10
N VAL A 1034 105.29 58.08 -54.13
CA VAL A 1034 105.84 58.26 -55.49
C VAL A 1034 105.14 59.41 -56.24
N ASP A 1035 103.84 59.63 -56.03
CA ASP A 1035 103.13 60.80 -56.61
C ASP A 1035 103.61 62.12 -55.98
N LEU A 1036 103.93 62.12 -54.67
CA LEU A 1036 104.50 63.27 -53.98
C LEU A 1036 105.90 63.65 -54.52
N LYS A 1037 106.76 62.67 -54.84
CA LYS A 1037 108.09 62.90 -55.44
C LYS A 1037 108.03 63.43 -56.87
N LYS A 1038 107.01 63.07 -57.66
CA LYS A 1038 106.83 63.62 -59.02
C LYS A 1038 106.35 65.08 -59.01
N LYS A 1039 105.56 65.48 -58.00
CA LYS A 1039 105.13 66.89 -57.83
C LYS A 1039 106.26 67.78 -57.28
N LEU A 1040 107.18 67.23 -56.48
CA LEU A 1040 108.33 67.97 -55.95
C LEU A 1040 109.46 68.25 -56.97
N ASN A 1041 109.50 67.57 -58.12
CA ASN A 1041 110.46 67.87 -59.20
C ASN A 1041 109.93 68.90 -60.22
N LYS A 1042 108.76 69.49 -59.96
CA LYS A 1042 108.11 70.50 -60.82
C LYS A 1042 108.04 71.89 -60.15
N ILE A 1043 108.65 72.03 -58.98
CA ILE A 1043 108.86 73.24 -58.16
C ILE A 1043 110.31 73.16 -57.66
#